data_AF-A0A6J4EBT6-F1
#
_entry.id   AF-A0A6J4EBT6-F1
#
_cell.length_a   1.000
_cell.length_b   1.000
_cell.length_c   1.000
_cell.angle_alpha   90.00
_cell.angle_beta   90.00
_cell.angle_gamma   90.00
#
_symmetry.space_group_name_H-M   'P 1'
#
loop_
_entity.id
_entity.type
_entity.pdbx_description
1 polymer ?
#
loop_
_entity_poly.entity_id
_entity_poly.type
_entity_poly.pdbx_seq_one_letter_code
_entity_poly.pdbx_strand_id
1 'polypeptide(L)'
;MSELIRVPDIGGEGEVIEILVKVGDRVEADQSLVTLESDKASMEVPSPKAGVVKSLKVKIGDRLKEGDDLIELDVEGAAAAAPAPQAPAAAPKAQEKPAAAPAPAAPASESVQDVHVPDIGSDSKAKVIEILVKAGDRVEADQSLITLESDKASMEIPSPAAGIVESVVVKLDAEVGTGDLIIKLRTAGAAPAAAMAAEAPAAAPAPAPAAAPAAPAAEAVQDVHVPDIGSDSKAKVIEILVKAGDRVEADQSLITLESDKASMEIPSPAAGVVESIVVKLDTEVGTGDLILKLRTAGAAPAAAPAPAAQDSQPVHRVPAGASPAVAAEVNAIASLSAAAAGSPGAPARSDGAKVHAGPAVRQLAREFGVELSAVTATGPHGRVLKEDVQAYVKAVMQKSKDAPAAAAAATGGAGIPPIPTVDFSKFGEIEEVAMTRLMQVGAANLHRSWLNVPHVTQFDSSDITELEAFRVAQKAVAEKAGVKLTVLPLLLKACAYLLREMPDFNSSLAPSGKALIRKKYVHIGFAVDTPDGLLVPVIRNVDQKSLLQLAAEAAALAEKARTKKLSADDMQGACFTISSLGHIGGTGFTPIVNAPEVAILGVSKATIQPVWDGKAFQPRLMLPLSLSYDHRVINGAAAARFTKRLGDVLADIRTMLL
;
A
#
# COMPACT_ATOMS: atom_id res chain seq x y z
N MET A 1 41.69 34.32 -14.26
CA MET A 1 41.26 35.67 -13.83
C MET A 1 41.02 35.57 -12.33
N SER A 2 41.76 36.27 -11.47
CA SER A 2 41.56 36.10 -10.02
C SER A 2 40.34 36.87 -9.52
N GLU A 3 39.44 36.18 -8.83
CA GLU A 3 38.18 36.68 -8.29
C GLU A 3 38.18 36.45 -6.77
N LEU A 4 37.74 37.46 -6.03
CA LEU A 4 37.75 37.47 -4.57
C LEU A 4 36.38 37.01 -4.05
N ILE A 5 36.35 35.87 -3.36
CA ILE A 5 35.14 35.30 -2.77
C ILE A 5 34.93 35.91 -1.38
N ARG A 6 33.72 36.37 -1.10
CA ARG A 6 33.32 37.03 0.14
C ARG A 6 32.31 36.19 0.92
N VAL A 7 32.21 36.43 2.23
CA VAL A 7 31.22 35.78 3.10
C VAL A 7 29.80 36.14 2.62
N PRO A 8 28.96 35.14 2.26
CA PRO A 8 27.56 35.38 1.90
C PRO A 8 26.72 35.84 3.11
N ASP A 9 25.50 36.31 2.88
CA ASP A 9 24.60 36.73 3.98
C ASP A 9 24.27 35.54 4.89
N ILE A 10 24.89 35.55 6.08
CA ILE A 10 24.70 34.54 7.14
C ILE A 10 23.77 35.06 8.25
N GLY A 11 23.13 36.23 8.08
CA GLY A 11 22.19 36.80 9.07
C GLY A 11 22.82 37.19 10.42
N GLY A 12 24.16 37.37 10.48
CA GLY A 12 24.89 37.65 11.73
C GLY A 12 26.43 37.62 11.57
N GLU A 13 27.14 37.47 12.70
CA GLU A 13 28.60 37.22 12.72
C GLU A 13 28.84 35.71 12.90
N GLY A 14 29.73 35.12 12.09
CA GLY A 14 30.06 33.69 12.14
C GLY A 14 31.55 33.45 12.42
N GLU A 15 31.88 32.38 13.14
CA GLU A 15 33.26 31.98 13.42
C GLU A 15 33.71 30.84 12.49
N VAL A 16 34.94 30.90 11.97
CA VAL A 16 35.51 29.86 11.11
C VAL A 16 35.91 28.65 11.94
N ILE A 17 35.14 27.56 11.86
CA ILE A 17 35.44 26.33 12.59
C ILE A 17 36.33 25.37 11.80
N GLU A 18 36.20 25.36 10.47
CA GLU A 18 36.92 24.43 9.62
C GLU A 18 37.17 25.00 8.22
N ILE A 19 38.38 24.78 7.70
CA ILE A 19 38.77 25.20 6.35
C ILE A 19 39.02 23.93 5.53
N LEU A 20 38.18 23.70 4.51
CA LEU A 20 38.13 22.47 3.73
C LEU A 20 39.06 22.47 2.51
N VAL A 21 39.69 23.62 2.19
CA VAL A 21 40.53 23.81 1.00
C VAL A 21 41.90 24.40 1.35
N LYS A 22 42.95 24.00 0.60
CA LYS A 22 44.31 24.52 0.76
C LYS A 22 44.71 25.42 -0.41
N VAL A 23 45.71 26.28 -0.18
CA VAL A 23 46.31 27.09 -1.25
C VAL A 23 46.90 26.15 -2.31
N GLY A 24 46.44 26.28 -3.55
CA GLY A 24 46.82 25.43 -4.69
C GLY A 24 45.82 24.33 -5.05
N ASP A 25 44.78 24.11 -4.23
CA ASP A 25 43.76 23.11 -4.55
C ASP A 25 42.83 23.61 -5.66
N ARG A 26 42.45 22.69 -6.55
CA ARG A 26 41.43 22.93 -7.59
C ARG A 26 40.06 22.68 -6.97
N VAL A 27 39.21 23.70 -6.99
CA VAL A 27 37.84 23.62 -6.49
C VAL A 27 36.85 23.68 -7.65
N GLU A 28 35.77 22.92 -7.57
CA GLU A 28 34.66 22.98 -8.52
C GLU A 28 33.61 24.02 -8.08
N ALA A 29 32.70 24.39 -8.98
CA ALA A 29 31.55 25.21 -8.60
C ALA A 29 30.67 24.42 -7.62
N ASP A 30 30.13 25.10 -6.61
CA ASP A 30 29.35 24.57 -5.49
C ASP A 30 30.11 23.68 -4.49
N GLN A 31 31.44 23.54 -4.62
CA GLN A 31 32.26 22.82 -3.64
C GLN A 31 32.46 23.63 -2.36
N SER A 32 32.24 23.02 -1.19
CA SER A 32 32.39 23.66 0.13
C SER A 32 33.83 24.13 0.39
N LEU A 33 33.99 25.42 0.73
CA LEU A 33 35.28 26.05 0.96
C LEU A 33 35.62 26.14 2.46
N VAL A 34 34.66 26.62 3.26
CA VAL A 34 34.84 26.92 4.69
C VAL A 34 33.52 26.65 5.42
N THR A 35 33.61 26.08 6.62
CA THR A 35 32.46 25.93 7.53
C THR A 35 32.47 27.05 8.56
N LEU A 36 31.37 27.81 8.61
CA LEU A 36 31.14 28.91 9.53
C LEU A 36 30.09 28.51 10.56
N GLU A 37 30.35 28.73 11.84
CA GLU A 37 29.36 28.56 12.91
C GLU A 37 28.81 29.92 13.35
N SER A 38 27.49 30.07 13.24
CA SER A 38 26.75 31.21 13.80
C SER A 38 26.05 30.80 15.09
N ASP A 39 25.52 31.78 15.83
CA ASP A 39 24.74 31.56 17.06
C ASP A 39 23.48 30.70 16.86
N LYS A 40 23.04 30.48 15.62
CA LYS A 40 21.83 29.73 15.28
C LYS A 40 22.05 28.47 14.44
N ALA A 41 23.17 28.37 13.72
CA ALA A 41 23.46 27.23 12.85
C ALA A 41 24.91 27.23 12.37
N SER A 42 25.44 26.03 12.10
CA SER A 42 26.64 25.83 11.29
C SER A 42 26.26 25.80 9.80
N MET A 43 26.96 26.58 8.98
CA MET A 43 26.72 26.71 7.55
C MET A 43 28.02 26.56 6.77
N GLU A 44 28.00 25.78 5.70
CA GLU A 44 29.10 25.67 4.76
C GLU A 44 29.00 26.74 3.67
N VAL A 45 30.11 27.37 3.33
CA VAL A 45 30.18 28.35 2.23
C VAL A 45 30.67 27.65 0.96
N PRO A 46 29.80 27.46 -0.06
CA PRO A 46 30.17 26.85 -1.33
C PRO A 46 30.94 27.82 -2.24
N SER A 47 31.78 27.29 -3.12
CA SER A 47 32.50 28.05 -4.14
C SER A 47 31.56 28.48 -5.28
N PRO A 48 31.47 29.77 -5.64
CA PRO A 48 30.58 30.23 -6.72
C PRO A 48 31.05 29.81 -8.13
N LYS A 49 32.33 29.42 -8.30
CA LYS A 49 32.92 29.02 -9.60
C LYS A 49 34.02 27.98 -9.40
N ALA A 50 34.32 27.22 -10.46
CA ALA A 50 35.48 26.36 -10.50
C ALA A 50 36.77 27.16 -10.74
N GLY A 51 37.83 26.83 -10.03
CA GLY A 51 39.11 27.53 -10.13
C GLY A 51 40.18 26.97 -9.18
N VAL A 52 41.36 27.59 -9.17
CA VAL A 52 42.45 27.21 -8.26
C VAL A 52 42.57 28.22 -7.13
N VAL A 53 42.63 27.74 -5.89
CA VAL A 53 42.74 28.59 -4.69
C VAL A 53 44.12 29.25 -4.64
N LYS A 54 44.16 30.57 -4.83
CA LYS A 54 45.42 31.33 -4.92
C LYS A 54 45.91 31.83 -3.57
N SER A 55 45.01 32.23 -2.68
CA SER A 55 45.35 32.59 -1.30
C SER A 55 44.14 32.47 -0.36
N LEU A 56 44.37 31.99 0.86
CA LEU A 56 43.38 32.02 1.95
C LEU A 56 43.63 33.26 2.81
N LYS A 57 42.59 34.07 3.03
CA LYS A 57 42.67 35.30 3.85
C LYS A 57 42.15 35.11 5.28
N VAL A 58 41.70 33.91 5.63
CA VAL A 58 41.06 33.59 6.91
C VAL A 58 41.76 32.43 7.61
N LYS A 59 41.74 32.41 8.94
CA LYS A 59 42.28 31.33 9.78
C LYS A 59 41.17 30.70 10.63
N ILE A 60 41.39 29.47 11.07
CA ILE A 60 40.50 28.77 12.00
C ILE A 60 40.42 29.59 13.30
N GLY A 61 39.20 29.94 13.72
CA GLY A 61 38.88 30.78 14.87
C GLY A 61 38.66 32.27 14.56
N ASP A 62 38.75 32.70 13.30
CA ASP A 62 38.46 34.10 12.92
C ASP A 62 36.94 34.35 12.86
N ARG A 63 36.50 35.52 13.35
CA ARG A 63 35.10 35.95 13.33
C ARG A 63 34.84 36.88 12.15
N LEU A 64 33.96 36.49 11.23
CA LEU A 64 33.72 37.16 9.96
C LEU A 64 32.28 37.67 9.86
N LYS A 65 32.08 38.77 9.13
CA LYS A 65 30.77 39.37 8.83
C LYS A 65 30.47 39.28 7.34
N GLU A 66 29.20 39.50 6.99
CA GLU A 66 28.77 39.59 5.59
C GLU A 66 29.67 40.55 4.79
N GLY A 67 30.20 40.06 3.67
CA GLY A 67 31.04 40.85 2.77
C GLY A 67 32.54 40.83 3.08
N ASP A 68 32.99 40.16 4.14
CA ASP A 68 34.43 39.99 4.43
C ASP A 68 35.11 39.05 3.43
N ASP A 69 36.40 39.27 3.18
CA ASP A 69 37.20 38.53 2.20
C ASP A 69 37.55 37.11 2.72
N LEU A 70 37.08 36.05 2.05
CA LEU A 70 37.39 34.65 2.40
C LEU A 70 38.63 34.14 1.66
N ILE A 71 38.56 34.05 0.33
CA ILE A 71 39.54 33.37 -0.52
C ILE A 71 39.68 34.11 -1.85
N GLU A 72 40.89 34.18 -2.40
CA GLU A 72 41.12 34.61 -3.79
C GLU A 72 41.23 33.37 -4.69
N LEU A 73 40.32 33.24 -5.66
CA LEU A 73 40.22 32.11 -6.58
C LEU A 73 40.67 32.53 -7.99
N ASP A 74 41.57 31.78 -8.63
CA ASP A 74 41.89 31.97 -10.05
C ASP A 74 40.94 31.17 -10.93
N VAL A 75 40.05 31.89 -11.63
CA VAL A 75 39.02 31.29 -12.49
C VAL A 75 39.62 31.02 -13.87
N GLU A 76 39.55 29.76 -14.31
CA GLU A 76 39.87 29.36 -15.69
C GLU A 76 38.73 29.84 -16.61
N GLY A 77 38.94 30.96 -17.32
CA GLY A 77 37.95 31.55 -18.21
C GLY A 77 37.90 30.85 -19.57
N ALA A 78 36.71 30.42 -19.97
CA ALA A 78 36.38 30.03 -21.34
C ALA A 78 36.37 31.26 -22.27
N ALA A 79 37.19 31.25 -23.32
CA ALA A 79 37.18 32.23 -24.40
C ALA A 79 36.54 31.65 -25.68
N ALA A 80 35.86 32.54 -26.42
CA ALA A 80 34.91 32.32 -27.50
C ALA A 80 35.48 31.76 -28.84
N ALA A 81 34.55 31.42 -29.76
CA ALA A 81 34.72 30.58 -30.96
C ALA A 81 35.18 31.25 -32.28
N ALA A 82 35.82 30.39 -33.13
CA ALA A 82 35.97 30.33 -34.61
C ALA A 82 36.99 31.25 -35.35
N PRO A 83 37.55 30.89 -36.56
CA PRO A 83 37.48 29.66 -37.39
C PRO A 83 38.87 29.07 -37.84
N ALA A 84 38.87 27.88 -38.46
CA ALA A 84 40.02 27.23 -39.18
C ALA A 84 40.32 27.92 -40.54
N PRO A 85 41.49 27.81 -41.24
CA PRO A 85 42.28 26.58 -41.50
C PRO A 85 43.83 26.72 -41.74
N GLN A 86 44.48 25.57 -42.05
CA GLN A 86 45.72 25.33 -42.83
C GLN A 86 46.98 24.79 -42.10
N ALA A 87 47.19 23.48 -42.27
CA ALA A 87 48.49 22.82 -42.50
C ALA A 87 49.03 23.20 -43.92
N PRO A 88 50.21 22.78 -44.44
CA PRO A 88 51.16 21.72 -43.99
C PRO A 88 52.67 21.96 -44.30
N ALA A 89 53.52 20.98 -43.95
CA ALA A 89 54.67 20.54 -44.78
C ALA A 89 54.88 19.03 -44.49
N ALA A 90 54.49 18.10 -45.37
CA ALA A 90 55.12 17.68 -46.64
C ALA A 90 56.36 16.77 -46.42
N ALA A 91 56.57 15.61 -47.06
CA ALA A 91 55.85 14.81 -48.07
C ALA A 91 56.61 13.45 -48.27
N PRO A 92 56.55 12.68 -49.40
CA PRO A 92 55.80 11.42 -49.50
C PRO A 92 56.54 10.24 -50.18
N LYS A 93 55.86 9.07 -50.31
CA LYS A 93 55.86 8.02 -51.39
C LYS A 93 55.39 6.68 -50.77
N ALA A 94 54.73 5.71 -51.39
CA ALA A 94 53.80 5.51 -52.52
C ALA A 94 53.24 4.05 -52.36
N GLN A 95 51.98 3.79 -52.78
CA GLN A 95 51.24 2.53 -53.17
C GLN A 95 51.89 1.14 -52.92
N GLU A 96 51.24 0.00 -52.58
CA GLU A 96 49.91 -0.63 -52.77
C GLU A 96 49.80 -1.94 -51.89
N LYS A 97 48.60 -2.55 -51.76
CA LYS A 97 48.12 -3.80 -51.05
C LYS A 97 48.99 -5.11 -51.19
N PRO A 98 48.68 -6.30 -50.57
CA PRO A 98 47.87 -6.70 -49.36
C PRO A 98 48.51 -7.80 -48.44
N ALA A 99 47.82 -8.08 -47.30
CA ALA A 99 47.71 -9.36 -46.54
C ALA A 99 48.86 -9.84 -45.61
N ALA A 100 48.57 -9.94 -44.30
CA ALA A 100 48.60 -11.17 -43.47
C ALA A 100 48.73 -10.86 -41.96
N ALA A 101 47.80 -11.42 -41.18
CA ALA A 101 47.81 -11.84 -39.76
C ALA A 101 48.57 -11.04 -38.68
N PRO A 102 47.89 -10.63 -37.58
CA PRO A 102 48.51 -10.48 -36.27
C PRO A 102 48.40 -11.78 -35.45
N ALA A 103 49.53 -12.11 -34.81
CA ALA A 103 49.74 -13.14 -33.80
C ALA A 103 49.16 -12.71 -32.42
N PRO A 104 49.09 -13.61 -31.42
CA PRO A 104 48.10 -13.59 -30.34
C PRO A 104 48.44 -12.65 -29.17
N ALA A 105 47.39 -12.12 -28.52
CA ALA A 105 47.45 -11.41 -27.26
C ALA A 105 47.42 -12.38 -26.05
N ALA A 106 48.12 -11.98 -24.99
CA ALA A 106 48.33 -12.68 -23.72
C ALA A 106 47.03 -12.89 -22.89
N PRO A 107 47.00 -13.87 -21.97
CA PRO A 107 45.79 -14.23 -21.22
C PRO A 107 45.43 -13.20 -20.14
N ALA A 108 44.12 -13.02 -19.94
CA ALA A 108 43.54 -12.25 -18.84
C ALA A 108 43.79 -12.97 -17.49
N SER A 109 44.17 -12.20 -16.47
CA SER A 109 44.38 -12.69 -15.11
C SER A 109 43.05 -12.89 -14.38
N GLU A 110 42.79 -14.12 -13.91
CA GLU A 110 41.76 -14.43 -12.91
C GLU A 110 42.20 -13.91 -11.54
N SER A 111 41.30 -13.27 -10.77
CA SER A 111 41.58 -12.85 -9.39
C SER A 111 40.56 -13.45 -8.43
N VAL A 112 41.04 -13.98 -7.32
CA VAL A 112 40.22 -14.48 -6.21
C VAL A 112 40.01 -13.31 -5.24
N GLN A 113 38.74 -12.97 -4.99
CA GLN A 113 38.30 -11.93 -4.09
C GLN A 113 37.74 -12.55 -2.81
N ASP A 114 38.30 -12.15 -1.68
CA ASP A 114 37.90 -12.58 -0.35
C ASP A 114 36.71 -11.72 0.13
N VAL A 115 35.58 -12.36 0.47
CA VAL A 115 34.33 -11.70 0.91
C VAL A 115 34.20 -11.80 2.43
N HIS A 116 34.17 -10.65 3.10
CA HIS A 116 34.16 -10.52 4.57
C HIS A 116 32.81 -10.04 5.13
N VAL A 117 32.55 -10.32 6.41
CA VAL A 117 31.37 -9.81 7.13
C VAL A 117 31.43 -8.27 7.20
N PRO A 118 30.44 -7.52 6.64
CA PRO A 118 30.35 -6.07 6.76
C PRO A 118 30.16 -5.61 8.22
N ASP A 119 30.41 -4.33 8.52
CA ASP A 119 30.21 -3.79 9.87
C ASP A 119 28.76 -3.90 10.33
N ILE A 120 28.52 -4.73 11.35
CA ILE A 120 27.21 -5.00 11.95
C ILE A 120 26.85 -4.02 13.07
N GLY A 121 27.60 -2.93 13.27
CA GLY A 121 27.22 -1.82 14.16
C GLY A 121 27.18 -2.17 15.65
N SER A 122 27.80 -3.28 16.05
CA SER A 122 28.03 -3.69 17.43
C SER A 122 29.24 -4.64 17.50
N ASP A 123 30.03 -4.59 18.58
CA ASP A 123 31.21 -5.45 18.81
C ASP A 123 30.85 -6.95 19.09
N SER A 124 29.63 -7.37 18.75
CA SER A 124 29.04 -8.67 19.09
C SER A 124 29.16 -9.67 17.93
N LYS A 125 29.38 -10.95 18.22
CA LYS A 125 29.45 -12.03 17.21
C LYS A 125 28.05 -12.39 16.72
N ALA A 126 27.88 -12.55 15.41
CA ALA A 126 26.62 -12.98 14.79
C ALA A 126 26.67 -14.46 14.41
N LYS A 127 25.52 -15.16 14.46
CA LYS A 127 25.45 -16.59 14.19
C LYS A 127 24.96 -16.86 12.76
N VAL A 128 25.63 -17.76 12.04
CA VAL A 128 25.22 -18.21 10.70
C VAL A 128 24.03 -19.16 10.81
N ILE A 129 22.84 -18.71 10.37
CA ILE A 129 21.62 -19.51 10.42
C ILE A 129 21.32 -20.24 9.10
N GLU A 130 21.76 -19.68 7.97
CA GLU A 130 21.49 -20.26 6.65
C GLU A 130 22.57 -19.88 5.62
N ILE A 131 23.03 -20.86 4.83
CA ILE A 131 24.01 -20.67 3.74
C ILE A 131 23.29 -20.94 2.41
N LEU A 132 23.12 -19.90 1.59
CA LEU A 132 22.31 -19.96 0.37
C LEU A 132 23.11 -20.34 -0.89
N VAL A 133 24.43 -20.41 -0.80
CA VAL A 133 25.33 -20.70 -1.94
C VAL A 133 26.29 -21.85 -1.65
N LYS A 134 26.62 -22.66 -2.67
CA LYS A 134 27.58 -23.77 -2.57
C LYS A 134 28.84 -23.48 -3.38
N ALA A 135 29.94 -24.14 -3.01
CA ALA A 135 31.19 -24.06 -3.79
C ALA A 135 30.95 -24.57 -5.22
N GLY A 136 31.27 -23.72 -6.21
CA GLY A 136 31.03 -23.93 -7.63
C GLY A 136 29.84 -23.14 -8.20
N ASP A 137 28.99 -22.54 -7.35
CA ASP A 137 27.82 -21.80 -7.82
C ASP A 137 28.22 -20.43 -8.39
N ARG A 138 27.51 -20.03 -9.45
CA ARG A 138 27.66 -18.71 -10.08
C ARG A 138 26.72 -17.74 -9.38
N VAL A 139 27.27 -16.68 -8.81
CA VAL A 139 26.52 -15.63 -8.12
C VAL A 139 26.60 -14.32 -8.89
N GLU A 140 25.51 -13.56 -8.90
CA GLU A 140 25.45 -12.21 -9.45
C GLU A 140 25.80 -11.17 -8.37
N ALA A 141 26.15 -9.95 -8.77
CA ALA A 141 26.32 -8.85 -7.82
C ALA A 141 24.98 -8.59 -7.11
N ASP A 142 25.04 -8.29 -5.81
CA ASP A 142 23.91 -8.07 -4.91
C ASP A 142 23.05 -9.31 -4.59
N GLN A 143 23.44 -10.51 -5.06
CA GLN A 143 22.75 -11.75 -4.70
C GLN A 143 23.09 -12.19 -3.27
N SER A 144 22.09 -12.52 -2.45
CA SER A 144 22.25 -12.97 -1.06
C SER A 144 23.09 -14.25 -0.94
N LEU A 145 24.15 -14.21 -0.13
CA LEU A 145 25.09 -15.31 0.05
C LEU A 145 24.82 -16.11 1.33
N ILE A 146 24.67 -15.41 2.47
CA ILE A 146 24.48 -16.01 3.81
C ILE A 146 23.58 -15.11 4.64
N THR A 147 22.75 -15.72 5.49
CA THR A 147 21.90 -15.03 6.47
C THR A 147 22.52 -15.17 7.87
N LEU A 148 22.76 -14.04 8.52
CA LEU A 148 23.28 -13.95 9.87
C LEU A 148 22.19 -13.45 10.84
N GLU A 149 22.16 -14.01 12.04
CA GLU A 149 21.29 -13.57 13.13
C GLU A 149 22.13 -12.93 14.25
N SER A 150 21.79 -11.68 14.58
CA SER A 150 22.27 -10.99 15.79
C SER A 150 21.14 -10.90 16.83
N ASP A 151 21.48 -10.48 18.05
CA ASP A 151 20.55 -10.34 19.17
C ASP A 151 19.41 -9.33 18.93
N LYS A 152 19.49 -8.52 17.87
CA LYS A 152 18.48 -7.50 17.53
C LYS A 152 17.88 -7.60 16.13
N ALA A 153 18.52 -8.30 15.19
CA ALA A 153 18.01 -8.44 13.83
C ALA A 153 18.68 -9.58 13.06
N SER A 154 17.94 -10.14 12.09
CA SER A 154 18.51 -11.00 11.04
C SER A 154 18.91 -10.14 9.84
N MET A 155 20.12 -10.34 9.30
CA MET A 155 20.66 -9.59 8.17
C MET A 155 21.23 -10.54 7.12
N GLU A 156 20.95 -10.25 5.85
CA GLU A 156 21.49 -10.98 4.70
C GLU A 156 22.76 -10.27 4.20
N ILE A 157 23.79 -11.05 3.86
CA ILE A 157 25.02 -10.53 3.26
C ILE A 157 24.94 -10.71 1.73
N PRO A 158 24.82 -9.63 0.94
CA PRO A 158 24.82 -9.70 -0.52
C PRO A 158 26.24 -9.86 -1.11
N SER A 159 26.33 -10.43 -2.31
CA SER A 159 27.59 -10.60 -3.02
C SER A 159 28.13 -9.27 -3.56
N PRO A 160 29.39 -8.89 -3.28
CA PRO A 160 29.95 -7.62 -3.75
C PRO A 160 30.25 -7.60 -5.27
N ALA A 161 30.27 -8.75 -5.94
CA ALA A 161 30.54 -8.86 -7.37
C ALA A 161 29.95 -10.16 -7.96
N ALA A 162 29.78 -10.18 -9.29
CA ALA A 162 29.41 -11.40 -10.00
C ALA A 162 30.63 -12.31 -10.18
N GLY A 163 30.52 -13.59 -9.81
CA GLY A 163 31.65 -14.51 -9.82
C GLY A 163 31.25 -15.95 -9.54
N ILE A 164 32.24 -16.85 -9.48
CA ILE A 164 32.05 -18.25 -9.10
C ILE A 164 32.56 -18.44 -7.67
N VAL A 165 31.72 -19.01 -6.81
CA VAL A 165 32.07 -19.31 -5.41
C VAL A 165 33.13 -20.41 -5.40
N GLU A 166 34.37 -20.08 -5.05
CA GLU A 166 35.47 -21.07 -5.05
C GLU A 166 35.41 -21.96 -3.82
N SER A 167 35.15 -21.38 -2.64
CA SER A 167 34.95 -22.14 -1.41
C SER A 167 34.18 -21.31 -0.38
N VAL A 168 33.32 -22.00 0.38
CA VAL A 168 32.63 -21.45 1.55
C VAL A 168 33.41 -21.90 2.79
N VAL A 169 33.93 -20.95 3.56
CA VAL A 169 34.83 -21.24 4.69
C VAL A 169 34.05 -21.45 6.00
N VAL A 170 32.84 -20.90 6.08
CA VAL A 170 31.96 -20.96 7.27
C VAL A 170 30.96 -22.12 7.21
N LYS A 171 30.58 -22.65 8.39
CA LYS A 171 29.60 -23.74 8.54
C LYS A 171 28.30 -23.20 9.16
N LEU A 172 27.18 -23.90 8.90
CA LEU A 172 25.90 -23.66 9.59
C LEU A 172 26.12 -23.70 11.11
N ASP A 173 25.53 -22.77 11.85
CA ASP A 173 25.68 -22.54 13.31
C ASP A 173 27.01 -21.94 13.80
N ALA A 174 27.92 -21.52 12.92
CA ALA A 174 29.17 -20.85 13.32
C ALA A 174 28.96 -19.39 13.76
N GLU A 175 29.69 -18.94 14.79
CA GLU A 175 29.76 -17.53 15.19
C GLU A 175 30.85 -16.80 14.40
N VAL A 176 30.48 -15.69 13.76
CA VAL A 176 31.37 -14.84 12.96
C VAL A 176 31.30 -13.38 13.42
N GLY A 177 32.43 -12.70 13.46
CA GLY A 177 32.54 -11.27 13.81
C GLY A 177 32.78 -10.38 12.59
N THR A 178 32.65 -9.07 12.79
CA THR A 178 32.94 -8.05 11.76
C THR A 178 34.33 -8.25 11.17
N GLY A 179 34.41 -8.38 9.83
CA GLY A 179 35.66 -8.61 9.11
C GLY A 179 36.08 -10.07 8.94
N ASP A 180 35.35 -11.05 9.47
CA ASP A 180 35.68 -12.47 9.27
C ASP A 180 35.43 -12.91 7.82
N LEU A 181 36.31 -13.78 7.30
CA LEU A 181 36.25 -14.29 5.93
C LEU A 181 35.15 -15.35 5.79
N ILE A 182 34.20 -15.10 4.91
CA ILE A 182 33.03 -15.95 4.74
C ILE A 182 33.18 -16.85 3.50
N ILE A 183 33.50 -16.24 2.36
CA ILE A 183 33.53 -16.90 1.05
C ILE A 183 34.71 -16.36 0.24
N LYS A 184 35.36 -17.24 -0.55
CA LYS A 184 36.28 -16.84 -1.62
C LYS A 184 35.57 -16.87 -2.95
N LEU A 185 35.48 -15.71 -3.62
CA LEU A 185 34.79 -15.54 -4.88
C LEU A 185 35.78 -15.31 -6.01
N ARG A 186 35.75 -16.14 -7.05
CA ARG A 186 36.57 -15.93 -8.25
C ARG A 186 35.85 -14.99 -9.20
N THR A 187 36.41 -13.80 -9.43
CA THR A 187 35.87 -12.78 -10.32
C THR A 187 36.79 -12.58 -11.53
N ALA A 188 36.20 -12.41 -12.71
CA ALA A 188 36.94 -12.07 -13.93
C ALA A 188 36.98 -10.54 -14.05
N GLY A 189 38.19 -9.95 -14.09
CA GLY A 189 38.36 -8.50 -14.21
C GLY A 189 37.72 -7.94 -15.48
N ALA A 190 36.86 -6.94 -15.33
CA ALA A 190 36.10 -6.34 -16.43
C ALA A 190 36.89 -5.24 -17.17
N ALA A 191 36.90 -5.31 -18.50
CA ALA A 191 37.25 -4.19 -19.41
C ALA A 191 36.05 -3.93 -20.36
N PRO A 192 35.84 -2.68 -20.85
CA PRO A 192 34.53 -2.22 -21.29
C PRO A 192 34.18 -2.43 -22.78
N ALA A 193 32.90 -2.74 -22.99
CA ALA A 193 31.97 -2.50 -24.12
C ALA A 193 32.39 -2.73 -25.60
N ALA A 194 31.64 -3.59 -26.33
CA ALA A 194 30.77 -3.19 -27.48
C ALA A 194 30.16 -4.37 -28.30
N ALA A 195 28.84 -4.24 -28.56
CA ALA A 195 28.07 -4.48 -29.79
C ALA A 195 27.94 -5.86 -30.52
N MET A 196 26.65 -6.25 -30.65
CA MET A 196 25.91 -6.81 -31.81
C MET A 196 25.92 -8.32 -32.18
N ALA A 197 24.70 -8.89 -32.06
CA ALA A 197 23.87 -9.55 -33.09
C ALA A 197 24.02 -11.05 -33.45
N ALA A 198 22.86 -11.72 -33.36
CA ALA A 198 22.21 -12.68 -34.27
C ALA A 198 22.60 -14.18 -34.37
N GLU A 199 21.52 -14.98 -34.37
CA GLU A 199 21.25 -16.29 -35.00
C GLU A 199 21.64 -17.64 -34.35
N ALA A 200 20.63 -18.53 -34.36
CA ALA A 200 20.65 -19.97 -34.04
C ALA A 200 21.03 -20.80 -35.29
N PRO A 201 20.88 -22.16 -35.36
CA PRO A 201 20.87 -23.26 -34.36
C PRO A 201 21.85 -24.42 -34.73
N ALA A 202 22.10 -25.41 -33.84
CA ALA A 202 22.24 -26.86 -34.20
C ALA A 202 22.69 -27.81 -33.05
N ALA A 203 21.84 -28.80 -32.80
CA ALA A 203 22.01 -30.26 -32.61
C ALA A 203 23.24 -30.95 -31.94
N ALA A 204 22.86 -31.84 -30.99
CA ALA A 204 23.27 -33.26 -30.73
C ALA A 204 24.59 -33.59 -29.98
N PRO A 205 24.53 -34.57 -29.05
CA PRO A 205 25.01 -35.93 -29.39
C PRO A 205 24.16 -37.11 -28.85
N ALA A 206 24.48 -38.33 -29.32
CA ALA A 206 23.90 -39.67 -29.04
C ALA A 206 25.04 -40.70 -28.79
N PRO A 207 24.84 -42.02 -28.50
CA PRO A 207 24.01 -42.71 -27.48
C PRO A 207 24.66 -43.97 -26.79
N ALA A 208 23.91 -44.62 -25.87
CA ALA A 208 23.80 -46.07 -25.48
C ALA A 208 24.64 -46.67 -24.29
N PRO A 209 24.15 -47.70 -23.52
CA PRO A 209 23.11 -48.69 -23.88
C PRO A 209 22.00 -49.07 -22.84
N ALA A 210 20.82 -49.33 -23.42
CA ALA A 210 19.80 -50.38 -23.20
C ALA A 210 19.40 -50.89 -21.78
N ALA A 211 18.12 -50.67 -21.47
CA ALA A 211 17.24 -51.68 -20.85
C ALA A 211 16.02 -51.92 -21.77
N ALA A 212 15.60 -53.18 -21.87
CA ALA A 212 14.57 -53.71 -22.80
C ALA A 212 13.12 -53.47 -22.30
N PRO A 213 12.09 -53.70 -23.13
CA PRO A 213 10.82 -52.95 -23.10
C PRO A 213 9.76 -53.54 -22.14
N ALA A 214 8.89 -52.66 -21.62
CA ALA A 214 7.58 -53.02 -21.06
C ALA A 214 6.45 -52.49 -21.95
N ALA A 215 5.41 -53.31 -22.10
CA ALA A 215 4.28 -53.23 -23.03
C ALA A 215 3.33 -52.02 -22.78
N PRO A 216 2.45 -51.64 -23.74
CA PRO A 216 1.66 -50.43 -23.63
C PRO A 216 0.61 -50.57 -22.51
N ALA A 217 0.56 -49.58 -21.62
CA ALA A 217 -0.52 -49.46 -20.64
C ALA A 217 -1.77 -48.91 -21.35
N ALA A 218 -2.91 -49.55 -21.10
CA ALA A 218 -4.18 -49.22 -21.72
C ALA A 218 -4.65 -47.81 -21.33
N GLU A 219 -5.13 -47.05 -22.32
CA GLU A 219 -5.87 -45.80 -22.11
C GLU A 219 -7.16 -46.11 -21.36
N ALA A 220 -7.43 -45.41 -20.26
CA ALA A 220 -8.66 -45.54 -19.50
C ALA A 220 -9.47 -44.25 -19.62
N VAL A 221 -10.74 -44.38 -20.00
CA VAL A 221 -11.69 -43.27 -20.00
C VAL A 221 -12.36 -43.25 -18.64
N GLN A 222 -12.15 -42.16 -17.89
CA GLN A 222 -12.72 -41.93 -16.58
C GLN A 222 -13.88 -40.93 -16.68
N ASP A 223 -15.04 -41.34 -16.19
CA ASP A 223 -16.24 -40.51 -16.09
C ASP A 223 -16.14 -39.58 -14.86
N VAL A 224 -16.25 -38.27 -15.07
CA VAL A 224 -16.18 -37.26 -13.99
C VAL A 224 -17.58 -36.78 -13.64
N HIS A 225 -18.00 -36.96 -12.38
CA HIS A 225 -19.33 -36.67 -11.88
C HIS A 225 -19.38 -35.45 -10.94
N VAL A 226 -20.56 -34.84 -10.80
CA VAL A 226 -20.82 -33.76 -9.84
C VAL A 226 -20.66 -34.29 -8.39
N PRO A 227 -19.72 -33.73 -7.58
CA PRO A 227 -19.55 -34.10 -6.17
C PRO A 227 -20.79 -33.77 -5.31
N ASP A 228 -20.88 -34.34 -4.11
CA ASP A 228 -22.00 -34.07 -3.20
C ASP A 228 -22.07 -32.59 -2.79
N ILE A 229 -23.11 -31.91 -3.27
CA ILE A 229 -23.39 -30.49 -3.01
C ILE A 229 -24.18 -30.25 -1.71
N GLY A 230 -24.30 -31.24 -0.82
CA GLY A 230 -24.77 -31.06 0.56
C GLY A 230 -26.26 -30.71 0.69
N SER A 231 -27.03 -30.83 -0.38
CA SER A 231 -28.49 -30.77 -0.41
C SER A 231 -29.02 -31.45 -1.69
N ASP A 232 -30.23 -32.02 -1.65
CA ASP A 232 -30.89 -32.67 -2.81
C ASP A 232 -31.32 -31.69 -3.93
N SER A 233 -30.67 -30.53 -4.02
CA SER A 233 -31.04 -29.40 -4.88
C SER A 233 -30.26 -29.43 -6.19
N LYS A 234 -30.88 -29.09 -7.33
CA LYS A 234 -30.19 -28.99 -8.62
C LYS A 234 -29.38 -27.69 -8.71
N ALA A 235 -28.16 -27.76 -9.22
CA ALA A 235 -27.29 -26.61 -9.45
C ALA A 235 -27.21 -26.27 -10.95
N LYS A 236 -27.09 -24.98 -11.28
CA LYS A 236 -27.05 -24.52 -12.67
C LYS A 236 -25.61 -24.30 -13.14
N VAL A 237 -25.24 -24.81 -14.33
CA VAL A 237 -23.93 -24.53 -14.93
C VAL A 237 -23.90 -23.12 -15.49
N ILE A 238 -23.09 -22.26 -14.89
CA ILE A 238 -22.92 -20.86 -15.33
C ILE A 238 -21.72 -20.68 -16.25
N GLU A 239 -20.69 -21.50 -16.11
CA GLU A 239 -19.45 -21.37 -16.87
C GLU A 239 -18.74 -22.73 -17.05
N ILE A 240 -18.20 -22.95 -18.26
CA ILE A 240 -17.41 -24.15 -18.61
C ILE A 240 -16.00 -23.66 -18.95
N LEU A 241 -15.01 -24.02 -18.13
CA LEU A 241 -13.64 -23.49 -18.23
C LEU A 241 -12.73 -24.34 -19.12
N VAL A 242 -13.17 -25.53 -19.54
CA VAL A 242 -12.39 -26.49 -20.35
C VAL A 242 -13.10 -26.82 -21.66
N LYS A 243 -12.34 -27.12 -22.72
CA LYS A 243 -12.86 -27.58 -24.02
C LYS A 243 -12.46 -29.03 -24.29
N ALA A 244 -13.23 -29.72 -25.14
CA ALA A 244 -12.87 -31.06 -25.60
C ALA A 244 -11.52 -31.00 -26.35
N GLY A 245 -10.56 -31.81 -25.91
CA GLY A 245 -9.17 -31.82 -26.38
C GLY A 245 -8.17 -31.15 -25.44
N ASP A 246 -8.63 -30.40 -24.42
CA ASP A 246 -7.73 -29.72 -23.49
C ASP A 246 -7.11 -30.70 -22.49
N ARG A 247 -5.84 -30.45 -22.15
CA ARG A 247 -5.12 -31.19 -21.11
C ARG A 247 -5.37 -30.50 -19.77
N VAL A 248 -5.91 -31.25 -18.82
CA VAL A 248 -6.21 -30.76 -17.46
C VAL A 248 -5.32 -31.47 -16.44
N GLU A 249 -4.90 -30.75 -15.41
CA GLU A 249 -4.18 -31.28 -14.25
C GLU A 249 -5.15 -31.71 -13.14
N ALA A 250 -4.68 -32.53 -12.20
CA ALA A 250 -5.45 -32.84 -11.00
C ALA A 250 -5.69 -31.54 -10.21
N ASP A 251 -6.88 -31.41 -9.63
CA ASP A 251 -7.35 -30.22 -8.90
C ASP A 251 -7.61 -28.96 -9.75
N GLN A 252 -7.47 -29.03 -11.08
CA GLN A 252 -7.78 -27.90 -11.98
C GLN A 252 -9.30 -27.73 -12.17
N SER A 253 -9.83 -26.50 -12.01
CA SER A 253 -11.26 -26.19 -12.15
C SER A 253 -11.81 -26.50 -13.54
N LEU A 254 -12.87 -27.31 -13.61
CA LEU A 254 -13.50 -27.77 -14.85
C LEU A 254 -14.75 -26.96 -15.21
N ILE A 255 -15.66 -26.78 -14.23
CA ILE A 255 -16.92 -26.05 -14.40
C ILE A 255 -17.28 -25.28 -13.12
N THR A 256 -18.02 -24.19 -13.28
CA THR A 256 -18.58 -23.42 -12.15
C THR A 256 -20.09 -23.63 -12.09
N LEU A 257 -20.57 -24.07 -10.93
CA LEU A 257 -21.98 -24.29 -10.63
C LEU A 257 -22.51 -23.20 -9.71
N GLU A 258 -23.71 -22.71 -9.98
CA GLU A 258 -24.44 -21.79 -9.09
C GLU A 258 -25.58 -22.55 -8.41
N SER A 259 -25.56 -22.55 -7.07
CA SER A 259 -26.67 -23.00 -6.22
C SER A 259 -27.37 -21.81 -5.58
N ASP A 260 -28.51 -22.04 -4.94
CA ASP A 260 -29.30 -21.01 -4.24
C ASP A 260 -28.56 -20.33 -3.08
N LYS A 261 -27.42 -20.88 -2.64
CA LYS A 261 -26.64 -20.38 -1.49
C LYS A 261 -25.19 -20.04 -1.79
N ALA A 262 -24.60 -20.59 -2.85
CA ALA A 262 -23.20 -20.34 -3.22
C ALA A 262 -22.88 -20.74 -4.66
N SER A 263 -21.88 -20.08 -5.23
CA SER A 263 -21.18 -20.57 -6.42
C SER A 263 -20.06 -21.51 -5.99
N MET A 264 -19.95 -22.67 -6.64
CA MET A 264 -18.94 -23.70 -6.35
C MET A 264 -18.22 -24.10 -7.65
N GLU A 265 -16.90 -24.21 -7.59
CA GLU A 265 -16.08 -24.73 -8.67
C GLU A 265 -15.85 -26.23 -8.49
N ILE A 266 -15.97 -26.99 -9.57
CA ILE A 266 -15.68 -28.44 -9.56
C ILE A 266 -14.26 -28.68 -10.10
N PRO A 267 -13.31 -29.12 -9.26
CA PRO A 267 -11.96 -29.47 -9.69
C PRO A 267 -11.89 -30.84 -10.40
N SER A 268 -10.85 -31.04 -11.22
CA SER A 268 -10.59 -32.30 -11.91
C SER A 268 -10.04 -33.37 -10.96
N PRO A 269 -10.62 -34.58 -10.91
CA PRO A 269 -10.15 -35.64 -10.00
C PRO A 269 -8.82 -36.28 -10.42
N ALA A 270 -8.36 -36.06 -11.66
CA ALA A 270 -7.11 -36.60 -12.17
C ALA A 270 -6.55 -35.73 -13.32
N ALA A 271 -5.26 -35.87 -13.59
CA ALA A 271 -4.64 -35.27 -14.77
C ALA A 271 -4.95 -36.11 -16.03
N GLY A 272 -5.45 -35.49 -17.09
CA GLY A 272 -5.86 -36.20 -18.30
C GLY A 272 -6.24 -35.27 -19.44
N VAL A 273 -6.70 -35.84 -20.56
CA VAL A 273 -7.20 -35.07 -21.71
C VAL A 273 -8.72 -35.18 -21.77
N VAL A 274 -9.41 -34.04 -21.88
CA VAL A 274 -10.88 -34.00 -21.94
C VAL A 274 -11.34 -34.58 -23.28
N GLU A 275 -12.00 -35.73 -23.26
CA GLU A 275 -12.44 -36.42 -24.48
C GLU A 275 -13.76 -35.84 -24.99
N SER A 276 -14.73 -35.63 -24.09
CA SER A 276 -16.02 -35.05 -24.44
C SER A 276 -16.70 -34.44 -23.23
N ILE A 277 -17.32 -33.26 -23.41
CA ILE A 277 -18.11 -32.58 -22.40
C ILE A 277 -19.59 -32.88 -22.68
N VAL A 278 -20.29 -33.43 -21.69
CA VAL A 278 -21.70 -33.86 -21.84
C VAL A 278 -22.67 -32.74 -21.47
N VAL A 279 -22.24 -31.80 -20.63
CA VAL A 279 -23.08 -30.72 -20.08
C VAL A 279 -22.93 -29.43 -20.89
N LYS A 280 -24.03 -28.69 -21.08
CA LYS A 280 -24.05 -27.39 -21.79
C LYS A 280 -24.24 -26.23 -20.81
N LEU A 281 -23.78 -25.04 -21.19
CA LEU A 281 -24.04 -23.80 -20.46
C LEU A 281 -25.55 -23.64 -20.22
N ASP A 282 -25.95 -23.18 -19.03
CA ASP A 282 -27.34 -23.04 -18.55
C ASP A 282 -28.12 -24.34 -18.24
N THR A 283 -27.45 -25.51 -18.17
CA THR A 283 -28.11 -26.78 -17.82
C THR A 283 -28.14 -27.01 -16.29
N GLU A 284 -29.25 -27.52 -15.76
CA GLU A 284 -29.37 -27.96 -14.36
C GLU A 284 -28.78 -29.37 -14.19
N VAL A 285 -27.87 -29.53 -13.24
CA VAL A 285 -27.22 -30.80 -12.88
C VAL A 285 -27.39 -31.09 -11.39
N GLY A 286 -27.63 -32.35 -11.05
CA GLY A 286 -27.73 -32.84 -9.68
C GLY A 286 -26.49 -33.61 -9.21
N THR A 287 -26.42 -33.90 -7.92
CA THR A 287 -25.37 -34.74 -7.33
C THR A 287 -25.25 -36.08 -8.07
N GLY A 288 -24.05 -36.39 -8.56
CA GLY A 288 -23.77 -37.62 -9.31
C GLY A 288 -23.98 -37.55 -10.82
N ASP A 289 -24.45 -36.43 -11.38
CA ASP A 289 -24.58 -36.29 -12.84
C ASP A 289 -23.22 -36.23 -13.54
N LEU A 290 -23.14 -36.81 -14.75
CA LEU A 290 -21.91 -36.89 -15.54
C LEU A 290 -21.59 -35.52 -16.18
N ILE A 291 -20.41 -34.98 -15.87
CA ILE A 291 -19.95 -33.68 -16.38
C ILE A 291 -19.20 -33.85 -17.71
N LEU A 292 -18.16 -34.67 -17.71
CA LEU A 292 -17.29 -34.93 -18.86
C LEU A 292 -16.58 -36.27 -18.74
N LYS A 293 -16.03 -36.74 -19.87
CA LYS A 293 -15.18 -37.93 -19.96
C LYS A 293 -13.73 -37.50 -20.06
N LEU A 294 -12.90 -37.98 -19.15
CA LEU A 294 -11.48 -37.66 -19.06
C LEU A 294 -10.66 -38.89 -19.44
N ARG A 295 -9.81 -38.78 -20.46
CA ARG A 295 -8.87 -39.85 -20.82
C ARG A 295 -7.62 -39.74 -19.95
N THR A 296 -7.41 -40.73 -19.09
CA THR A 296 -6.24 -40.83 -18.21
C THR A 296 -5.34 -41.98 -18.66
N ALA A 297 -4.02 -41.78 -18.56
CA ALA A 297 -3.05 -42.85 -18.82
C ALA A 297 -3.01 -43.77 -17.59
N GLY A 298 -3.46 -45.02 -17.74
CA GLY A 298 -3.62 -45.95 -16.62
C GLY A 298 -2.29 -46.26 -15.92
N ALA A 299 -2.21 -45.94 -14.62
CA ALA A 299 -1.19 -46.44 -13.71
C ALA A 299 -1.70 -47.72 -13.00
N ALA A 300 -0.91 -48.80 -13.02
CA ALA A 300 -1.15 -50.01 -12.25
C ALA A 300 -0.82 -49.81 -10.75
N PRO A 301 -1.44 -50.56 -9.82
CA PRO A 301 -1.54 -50.17 -8.42
C PRO A 301 -0.24 -50.43 -7.64
N ALA A 302 0.24 -49.40 -6.94
CA ALA A 302 1.29 -49.51 -5.93
C ALA A 302 0.68 -49.44 -4.51
N ALA A 303 1.31 -50.17 -3.59
CA ALA A 303 0.83 -50.53 -2.26
C ALA A 303 0.42 -49.34 -1.36
N ALA A 304 -0.58 -49.60 -0.51
CA ALA A 304 -1.18 -48.67 0.44
C ALA A 304 -0.20 -48.11 1.49
N PRO A 305 -0.10 -46.78 1.64
CA PRO A 305 0.23 -46.12 2.89
C PRO A 305 -1.06 -45.84 3.69
N ALA A 306 -0.96 -45.98 5.02
CA ALA A 306 -2.02 -45.70 5.98
C ALA A 306 -2.54 -44.24 5.88
N PRO A 307 -3.79 -43.96 6.28
CA PRO A 307 -4.34 -42.61 6.25
C PRO A 307 -3.56 -41.70 7.19
N ALA A 308 -2.80 -40.77 6.63
CA ALA A 308 -2.29 -39.61 7.33
C ALA A 308 -3.47 -38.65 7.53
N ALA A 309 -3.79 -38.36 8.79
CA ALA A 309 -4.68 -37.29 9.19
C ALA A 309 -4.18 -35.97 8.59
N GLN A 310 -5.06 -35.25 7.89
CA GLN A 310 -4.85 -33.84 7.62
C GLN A 310 -5.07 -33.08 8.92
N ASP A 311 -3.95 -32.80 9.60
CA ASP A 311 -3.87 -31.78 10.64
C ASP A 311 -4.22 -30.43 10.03
N SER A 312 -5.44 -29.97 10.28
CA SER A 312 -5.75 -28.55 10.36
C SER A 312 -4.92 -27.97 11.51
N GLN A 313 -3.77 -27.36 11.18
CA GLN A 313 -2.89 -26.74 12.16
C GLN A 313 -3.59 -25.53 12.81
N PRO A 314 -3.81 -25.53 14.14
CA PRO A 314 -4.21 -24.34 14.87
C PRO A 314 -3.03 -23.35 14.93
N VAL A 315 -3.28 -22.09 14.57
CA VAL A 315 -2.31 -20.98 14.52
C VAL A 315 -1.78 -20.49 15.88
N HIS A 316 -1.87 -21.29 16.94
CA HIS A 316 -1.20 -21.00 18.22
C HIS A 316 -0.60 -22.27 18.81
N ARG A 317 0.70 -22.49 18.55
CA ARG A 317 1.50 -23.44 19.32
C ARG A 317 2.60 -22.68 20.05
N VAL A 318 2.64 -22.86 21.38
CA VAL A 318 3.77 -22.44 22.21
C VAL A 318 5.00 -23.27 21.83
N PRO A 319 6.17 -22.68 21.57
CA PRO A 319 7.38 -23.44 21.25
C PRO A 319 7.79 -24.36 22.42
N ALA A 320 8.23 -25.58 22.11
CA ALA A 320 8.76 -26.49 23.11
C ALA A 320 10.09 -25.94 23.66
N GLY A 321 10.06 -25.42 24.88
CA GLY A 321 11.18 -24.76 25.55
C GLY A 321 10.82 -23.45 26.28
N ALA A 322 9.59 -22.96 26.14
CA ALA A 322 9.15 -21.75 26.85
C ALA A 322 9.02 -21.96 28.36
N SER A 323 9.45 -20.96 29.15
CA SER A 323 9.30 -20.93 30.61
C SER A 323 7.84 -21.12 31.04
N PRO A 324 7.55 -21.79 32.17
CA PRO A 324 6.19 -22.08 32.64
C PRO A 324 5.25 -20.86 32.73
N ALA A 325 5.80 -19.66 32.89
CA ALA A 325 5.04 -18.41 32.92
C ALA A 325 4.46 -18.03 31.54
N VAL A 326 5.21 -18.23 30.46
CA VAL A 326 4.80 -17.86 29.09
C VAL A 326 3.75 -18.85 28.54
N ALA A 327 3.84 -20.12 28.94
CA ALA A 327 2.86 -21.13 28.59
C ALA A 327 1.50 -20.92 29.30
N ALA A 328 1.50 -20.36 30.51
CA ALA A 328 0.27 -20.03 31.24
C ALA A 328 -0.46 -18.82 30.62
N GLU A 329 0.29 -17.83 30.14
CA GLU A 329 -0.26 -16.61 29.54
C GLU A 329 -0.85 -16.85 28.15
N VAL A 330 -0.20 -17.69 27.32
CA VAL A 330 -0.74 -18.08 26.00
C VAL A 330 -2.01 -18.94 26.12
N ASN A 331 -2.11 -19.80 27.15
CA ASN A 331 -3.33 -20.56 27.42
C ASN A 331 -4.48 -19.67 27.96
N ALA A 332 -4.16 -18.62 28.73
CA ALA A 332 -5.15 -17.64 29.16
C ALA A 332 -5.71 -16.84 27.98
N ILE A 333 -4.85 -16.46 27.03
CA ILE A 333 -5.25 -15.73 25.80
C ILE A 333 -6.06 -16.64 24.85
N ALA A 334 -5.70 -17.91 24.72
CA ALA A 334 -6.47 -18.89 23.95
C ALA A 334 -7.87 -19.15 24.55
N SER A 335 -7.97 -19.17 25.88
CA SER A 335 -9.25 -19.34 26.61
C SER A 335 -10.18 -18.12 26.46
N LEU A 336 -9.61 -16.91 26.37
CA LEU A 336 -10.34 -15.66 26.11
C LEU A 336 -10.80 -15.56 24.64
N SER A 337 -10.02 -16.06 23.69
CA SER A 337 -10.38 -16.11 22.26
C SER A 337 -11.48 -17.14 21.96
N ALA A 338 -11.45 -18.31 22.61
CA ALA A 338 -12.51 -19.31 22.51
C ALA A 338 -13.83 -18.85 23.16
N ALA A 339 -13.78 -18.01 24.20
CA ALA A 339 -14.95 -17.39 24.80
C ALA A 339 -15.57 -16.27 23.92
N ALA A 340 -14.76 -15.63 23.06
CA ALA A 340 -15.21 -14.58 22.15
C ALA A 340 -15.74 -15.11 20.78
N ALA A 341 -15.42 -16.36 20.42
CA ALA A 341 -16.00 -17.05 19.25
C ALA A 341 -17.39 -17.65 19.53
N GLY A 342 -17.84 -17.66 20.79
CA GLY A 342 -19.22 -17.95 21.15
C GLY A 342 -20.12 -16.76 20.83
N SER A 343 -20.66 -16.71 19.61
CA SER A 343 -21.86 -15.91 19.35
C SER A 343 -22.90 -16.24 20.43
N PRO A 344 -23.52 -15.28 21.13
CA PRO A 344 -24.65 -15.60 21.99
C PRO A 344 -25.70 -16.21 21.09
N GLY A 345 -25.91 -17.51 21.27
CA GLY A 345 -26.90 -18.26 20.53
C GLY A 345 -28.22 -17.52 20.58
N ALA A 346 -28.94 -17.56 19.45
CA ALA A 346 -30.39 -17.53 19.50
C ALA A 346 -30.85 -18.35 20.72
N PRO A 347 -31.80 -17.87 21.53
CA PRO A 347 -32.23 -18.57 22.74
C PRO A 347 -32.42 -20.03 22.39
N ALA A 348 -31.75 -20.90 23.16
CA ALA A 348 -31.76 -22.34 22.92
C ALA A 348 -33.18 -22.77 22.61
N ARG A 349 -33.42 -23.29 21.40
CA ARG A 349 -34.69 -23.96 21.09
C ARG A 349 -34.81 -25.05 22.13
N SER A 350 -35.74 -24.87 23.06
CA SER A 350 -36.13 -25.97 23.92
C SER A 350 -36.63 -27.08 23.00
N ASP A 351 -35.91 -28.20 23.01
CA ASP A 351 -36.24 -29.38 22.24
C ASP A 351 -37.71 -29.76 22.49
N GLY A 352 -38.51 -29.71 21.41
CA GLY A 352 -39.72 -30.51 21.26
C GLY A 352 -40.86 -30.35 22.30
N ALA A 353 -40.85 -29.34 23.17
CA ALA A 353 -41.95 -29.13 24.10
C ALA A 353 -43.22 -28.73 23.33
N LYS A 354 -44.17 -29.67 23.18
CA LYS A 354 -45.46 -29.42 22.52
C LYS A 354 -46.24 -28.37 23.33
N VAL A 355 -46.10 -27.09 22.95
CA VAL A 355 -46.85 -26.00 23.58
C VAL A 355 -48.35 -26.20 23.31
N HIS A 356 -49.11 -26.40 24.38
CA HIS A 356 -50.55 -26.60 24.34
C HIS A 356 -51.23 -25.24 24.08
N ALA A 357 -51.46 -24.91 22.80
CA ALA A 357 -52.07 -23.65 22.37
C ALA A 357 -53.00 -23.89 21.17
N GLY A 358 -54.16 -23.22 21.16
CA GLY A 358 -55.14 -23.33 20.07
C GLY A 358 -54.70 -22.61 18.78
N PRO A 359 -55.32 -22.91 17.62
CA PRO A 359 -54.94 -22.32 16.32
C PRO A 359 -54.95 -20.79 16.29
N ALA A 360 -55.95 -20.15 16.90
CA ALA A 360 -56.07 -18.69 16.95
C ALA A 360 -54.96 -18.03 17.78
N VAL A 361 -54.52 -18.67 18.87
CA VAL A 361 -53.42 -18.17 19.72
C VAL A 361 -52.08 -18.31 19.00
N ARG A 362 -51.89 -19.40 18.24
CA ARG A 362 -50.70 -19.61 17.40
C ARG A 362 -50.58 -18.60 16.27
N GLN A 363 -51.69 -18.24 15.64
CA GLN A 363 -51.73 -17.19 14.62
C GLN A 363 -51.38 -15.82 15.23
N LEU A 364 -51.97 -15.49 16.38
CA LEU A 364 -51.71 -14.23 17.07
C LEU A 364 -50.25 -14.08 17.52
N ALA A 365 -49.66 -15.16 18.05
CA ALA A 365 -48.26 -15.17 18.43
C ALA A 365 -47.34 -14.95 17.21
N ARG A 366 -47.68 -15.52 16.04
CA ARG A 366 -46.93 -15.29 14.81
C ARG A 366 -47.05 -13.86 14.30
N GLU A 367 -48.25 -13.26 14.40
CA GLU A 367 -48.50 -11.87 14.01
C GLU A 367 -47.71 -10.88 14.87
N PHE A 368 -47.56 -11.15 16.17
CA PHE A 368 -46.75 -10.33 17.08
C PHE A 368 -45.28 -10.76 17.21
N GLY A 369 -44.84 -11.78 16.47
CA GLY A 369 -43.47 -12.31 16.56
C GLY A 369 -43.09 -12.91 17.92
N VAL A 370 -44.08 -13.38 18.69
CA VAL A 370 -43.90 -13.94 20.04
C VAL A 370 -43.67 -15.45 19.97
N GLU A 371 -42.62 -15.92 20.65
CA GLU A 371 -42.37 -17.35 20.84
C GLU A 371 -43.30 -17.91 21.93
N LEU A 372 -44.14 -18.88 21.58
CA LEU A 372 -45.15 -19.44 22.50
C LEU A 372 -44.56 -20.21 23.70
N SER A 373 -43.32 -20.71 23.60
CA SER A 373 -42.60 -21.35 24.69
C SER A 373 -42.18 -20.36 25.79
N ALA A 374 -42.02 -19.07 25.43
CA ALA A 374 -41.66 -18.00 26.35
C ALA A 374 -42.88 -17.37 27.05
N VAL A 375 -44.09 -17.75 26.66
CA VAL A 375 -45.34 -17.24 27.21
C VAL A 375 -45.79 -18.14 28.38
N THR A 376 -45.92 -17.56 29.56
CA THR A 376 -46.47 -18.26 30.74
C THR A 376 -47.93 -18.61 30.50
N ALA A 377 -48.25 -19.90 30.42
CA ALA A 377 -49.60 -20.40 30.18
C ALA A 377 -50.46 -20.34 31.45
N THR A 378 -51.65 -19.73 31.38
CA THR A 378 -52.58 -19.65 32.53
C THR A 378 -53.86 -20.46 32.35
N GLY A 379 -54.08 -21.06 31.18
CA GLY A 379 -55.27 -21.84 30.87
C GLY A 379 -55.27 -23.28 31.43
N PRO A 380 -56.44 -23.96 31.41
CA PRO A 380 -56.59 -25.33 31.90
C PRO A 380 -55.59 -26.30 31.23
N HIS A 381 -54.96 -27.16 32.03
CA HIS A 381 -53.89 -28.07 31.61
C HIS A 381 -52.68 -27.35 30.97
N GLY A 382 -52.32 -26.15 31.48
CA GLY A 382 -51.18 -25.38 30.97
C GLY A 382 -51.39 -24.90 29.53
N ARG A 383 -52.64 -24.57 29.17
CA ARG A 383 -52.96 -24.04 27.83
C ARG A 383 -52.58 -22.56 27.75
N VAL A 384 -51.87 -22.16 26.69
CA VAL A 384 -51.65 -20.73 26.39
C VAL A 384 -52.94 -20.13 25.85
N LEU A 385 -53.44 -19.10 26.53
CA LEU A 385 -54.62 -18.35 26.13
C LEU A 385 -54.24 -17.10 25.32
N LYS A 386 -55.23 -16.43 24.73
CA LYS A 386 -55.00 -15.21 23.94
C LYS A 386 -54.48 -14.08 24.82
N GLU A 387 -54.99 -14.02 26.03
CA GLU A 387 -54.68 -13.06 27.08
C GLU A 387 -53.22 -13.20 27.53
N ASP A 388 -52.68 -14.42 27.55
CA ASP A 388 -51.29 -14.69 27.94
C ASP A 388 -50.30 -14.10 26.93
N VAL A 389 -50.57 -14.23 25.63
CA VAL A 389 -49.75 -13.65 24.57
C VAL A 389 -49.80 -12.12 24.61
N GLN A 390 -50.98 -11.54 24.84
CA GLN A 390 -51.13 -10.08 24.96
C GLN A 390 -50.46 -9.53 26.22
N ALA A 391 -50.58 -10.23 27.35
CA ALA A 391 -49.91 -9.88 28.59
C ALA A 391 -48.39 -9.97 28.45
N TYR A 392 -47.88 -10.99 27.76
CA TYR A 392 -46.46 -11.13 27.43
C TYR A 392 -45.95 -9.96 26.58
N VAL A 393 -46.63 -9.61 25.49
CA VAL A 393 -46.26 -8.46 24.65
C VAL A 393 -46.27 -7.16 25.47
N LYS A 394 -47.30 -6.94 26.27
CA LYS A 394 -47.41 -5.76 27.14
C LYS A 394 -46.26 -5.70 28.16
N ALA A 395 -45.92 -6.83 28.78
CA ALA A 395 -44.82 -6.91 29.73
C ALA A 395 -43.45 -6.69 29.07
N VAL A 396 -43.23 -7.19 27.86
CA VAL A 396 -42.00 -6.93 27.08
C VAL A 396 -41.90 -5.46 26.68
N MET A 397 -43.01 -4.83 26.30
CA MET A 397 -43.04 -3.39 25.98
C MET A 397 -42.89 -2.48 27.21
N GLN A 398 -43.33 -2.94 28.39
CA GLN A 398 -43.11 -2.22 29.65
C GLN A 398 -41.68 -2.42 30.16
N LYS A 399 -41.15 -3.65 30.12
CA LYS A 399 -39.74 -3.92 30.45
C LYS A 399 -38.76 -3.17 29.56
N SER A 400 -39.08 -2.93 28.29
CA SER A 400 -38.24 -2.11 27.41
C SER A 400 -38.34 -0.60 27.68
N LYS A 401 -39.37 -0.13 28.42
CA LYS A 401 -39.46 1.25 28.92
C LYS A 401 -38.81 1.45 30.30
N ASP A 402 -38.86 0.43 31.15
CA ASP A 402 -38.43 0.50 32.55
C ASP A 402 -37.05 -0.14 32.82
N ALA A 403 -36.39 -0.70 31.80
CA ALA A 403 -35.04 -1.24 31.97
C ALA A 403 -34.02 -0.10 32.19
N PRO A 404 -33.18 -0.15 33.24
CA PRO A 404 -32.03 0.72 33.35
C PRO A 404 -31.11 0.51 32.15
N ALA A 405 -30.50 1.60 31.68
CA ALA A 405 -29.71 1.72 30.44
C ALA A 405 -28.53 0.73 30.27
N ALA A 406 -28.32 -0.20 31.20
CA ALA A 406 -27.28 -1.23 31.15
C ALA A 406 -27.72 -2.54 30.45
N ALA A 407 -29.03 -2.81 30.30
CA ALA A 407 -29.51 -4.06 29.67
C ALA A 407 -30.13 -3.86 28.27
N ALA A 408 -30.25 -2.62 27.79
CA ALA A 408 -30.68 -2.28 26.42
C ALA A 408 -29.54 -2.42 25.38
N ALA A 409 -28.38 -2.98 25.76
CA ALA A 409 -27.22 -3.16 24.88
C ALA A 409 -27.39 -4.26 23.81
N ALA A 410 -28.53 -4.97 23.77
CA ALA A 410 -28.75 -6.04 22.79
C ALA A 410 -29.52 -5.62 21.53
N THR A 411 -30.05 -4.40 21.42
CA THR A 411 -30.84 -3.99 20.23
C THR A 411 -30.57 -2.57 19.72
N GLY A 412 -29.37 -2.02 19.95
CA GLY A 412 -29.01 -0.71 19.41
C GLY A 412 -27.51 -0.46 19.35
N GLY A 413 -26.82 -1.11 18.41
CA GLY A 413 -25.44 -0.77 18.05
C GLY A 413 -24.45 -1.94 18.16
N ALA A 414 -24.23 -2.63 17.03
CA ALA A 414 -23.04 -3.39 16.65
C ALA A 414 -22.38 -4.40 17.63
N GLY A 415 -22.97 -4.74 18.78
CA GLY A 415 -22.37 -5.72 19.71
C GLY A 415 -20.98 -5.31 20.22
N ILE A 416 -20.62 -4.02 20.12
CA ILE A 416 -19.35 -3.49 20.59
C ILE A 416 -19.49 -3.24 22.10
N PRO A 417 -18.70 -3.92 22.96
CA PRO A 417 -18.75 -3.69 24.40
C PRO A 417 -18.47 -2.22 24.73
N PRO A 418 -19.20 -1.62 25.69
CA PRO A 418 -18.94 -0.25 26.10
C PRO A 418 -17.56 -0.13 26.75
N ILE A 419 -16.90 1.01 26.56
CA ILE A 419 -15.65 1.33 27.26
C ILE A 419 -15.96 1.42 28.76
N PRO A 420 -15.22 0.72 29.65
CA PRO A 420 -15.44 0.78 31.09
C PRO A 420 -15.31 2.21 31.65
N THR A 421 -16.15 2.56 32.62
CA THR A 421 -16.05 3.84 33.31
C THR A 421 -14.84 3.86 34.23
N VAL A 422 -13.91 4.80 34.00
CA VAL A 422 -12.73 5.03 34.85
C VAL A 422 -12.88 6.37 35.55
N ASP A 423 -12.65 6.39 36.86
CA ASP A 423 -12.63 7.61 37.66
C ASP A 423 -11.22 8.21 37.65
N PHE A 424 -11.04 9.27 36.86
CA PHE A 424 -9.76 9.95 36.69
C PHE A 424 -9.31 10.77 37.91
N SER A 425 -10.22 11.14 38.81
CA SER A 425 -9.89 11.92 40.02
C SER A 425 -8.93 11.19 40.97
N LYS A 426 -8.86 9.86 40.84
CA LYS A 426 -7.92 9.02 41.59
C LYS A 426 -6.45 9.21 41.18
N PHE A 427 -6.20 9.80 40.02
CA PHE A 427 -4.85 9.98 39.45
C PHE A 427 -4.36 11.44 39.44
N GLY A 428 -5.18 12.40 39.90
CA GLY A 428 -4.81 13.80 39.96
C GLY A 428 -6.03 14.74 39.94
N GLU A 429 -5.76 16.04 39.97
CA GLU A 429 -6.79 17.07 39.78
C GLU A 429 -7.39 16.98 38.37
N ILE A 430 -8.72 17.10 38.27
CA ILE A 430 -9.44 17.04 37.00
C ILE A 430 -10.36 18.26 36.84
N GLU A 431 -10.57 18.65 35.59
CA GLU A 431 -11.57 19.63 35.18
C GLU A 431 -12.49 18.97 34.14
N GLU A 432 -13.80 19.05 34.36
CA GLU A 432 -14.80 18.59 33.38
C GLU A 432 -15.26 19.78 32.52
N VAL A 433 -14.85 19.78 31.26
CA VAL A 433 -15.24 20.83 30.28
C VAL A 433 -16.34 20.30 29.38
N ALA A 434 -17.50 20.95 29.40
CA ALA A 434 -18.65 20.56 28.58
C ALA A 434 -18.38 20.77 27.08
N MET A 435 -18.63 19.73 26.26
CA MET A 435 -18.53 19.84 24.80
C MET A 435 -19.59 20.80 24.24
N THR A 436 -19.19 21.63 23.26
CA THR A 436 -20.15 22.46 22.53
C THR A 436 -21.13 21.60 21.74
N ARG A 437 -22.30 22.16 21.40
CA ARG A 437 -23.29 21.45 20.58
C ARG A 437 -22.73 21.02 19.21
N LEU A 438 -21.85 21.84 18.62
CA LEU A 438 -21.19 21.54 17.35
C LEU A 438 -20.27 20.31 17.48
N MET A 439 -19.46 20.26 18.54
CA MET A 439 -18.58 19.12 18.82
C MET A 439 -19.37 17.83 19.04
N GLN A 440 -20.48 17.89 19.78
CA GLN A 440 -21.35 16.72 20.01
C GLN A 440 -21.95 16.18 18.71
N VAL A 441 -22.45 17.07 17.84
CA VAL A 441 -23.02 16.68 16.55
C VAL A 441 -21.96 16.13 15.61
N GLY A 442 -20.78 16.77 15.57
CA GLY A 442 -19.63 16.30 14.80
C GLY A 442 -19.18 14.91 15.23
N ALA A 443 -19.03 14.68 16.54
CA ALA A 443 -18.67 13.38 17.11
C ALA A 443 -19.69 12.28 16.73
N ALA A 444 -20.98 12.57 16.83
CA ALA A 444 -22.02 11.61 16.43
C ALA A 444 -21.97 11.29 14.92
N ASN A 445 -21.71 12.28 14.06
CA ASN A 445 -21.60 12.07 12.60
C ASN A 445 -20.35 11.25 12.23
N LEU A 446 -19.20 11.58 12.82
CA LEU A 446 -17.93 10.86 12.59
C LEU A 446 -18.02 9.43 13.09
N HIS A 447 -18.58 9.21 14.28
CA HIS A 447 -18.76 7.86 14.83
C HIS A 447 -19.69 7.02 13.96
N ARG A 448 -20.80 7.60 13.48
CA ARG A 448 -21.69 6.92 12.53
C ARG A 448 -20.96 6.54 11.24
N SER A 449 -20.15 7.45 10.67
CA SER A 449 -19.39 7.15 9.46
C SER A 449 -18.35 6.05 9.71
N TRP A 450 -17.62 6.11 10.83
CA TRP A 450 -16.63 5.11 11.22
C TRP A 450 -17.22 3.70 11.36
N LEU A 451 -18.40 3.57 11.96
CA LEU A 451 -19.05 2.27 12.13
C LEU A 451 -19.67 1.70 10.86
N ASN A 452 -20.12 2.56 9.93
CA ASN A 452 -20.94 2.14 8.79
C ASN A 452 -20.17 2.11 7.46
N VAL A 453 -19.00 2.74 7.38
CA VAL A 453 -18.18 2.81 6.17
C VAL A 453 -16.95 1.93 6.35
N PRO A 454 -16.81 0.83 5.59
CA PRO A 454 -15.57 0.06 5.52
C PRO A 454 -14.47 0.92 4.85
N HIS A 455 -13.72 1.66 5.67
CA HIS A 455 -12.71 2.59 5.18
C HIS A 455 -11.42 1.89 4.76
N VAL A 456 -10.90 2.33 3.62
CA VAL A 456 -9.50 2.15 3.25
C VAL A 456 -8.94 3.49 2.79
N THR A 457 -7.67 3.75 3.08
CA THR A 457 -6.96 4.93 2.62
C THR A 457 -5.86 4.55 1.64
N GLN A 458 -5.92 5.12 0.44
CA GLN A 458 -4.85 5.06 -0.56
C GLN A 458 -3.92 6.26 -0.39
N PHE A 459 -2.63 6.01 -0.24
CA PHE A 459 -1.61 7.06 -0.18
C PHE A 459 -0.90 7.18 -1.53
N ASP A 460 -0.57 8.42 -1.88
CA ASP A 460 0.20 8.74 -3.09
C ASP A 460 0.93 10.08 -2.89
N SER A 461 1.84 10.42 -3.81
CA SER A 461 2.55 11.70 -3.80
C SER A 461 2.54 12.31 -5.19
N SER A 462 2.05 13.55 -5.29
CA SER A 462 1.94 14.26 -6.56
C SER A 462 3.03 15.32 -6.69
N ASP A 463 3.71 15.33 -7.83
CA ASP A 463 4.54 16.46 -8.21
C ASP A 463 3.66 17.65 -8.58
N ILE A 464 3.82 18.76 -7.87
CA ILE A 464 3.09 20.01 -8.09
C ILE A 464 4.01 21.17 -8.45
N THR A 465 5.25 20.88 -8.86
CA THR A 465 6.27 21.90 -9.16
C THR A 465 5.75 22.92 -10.18
N GLU A 466 5.20 22.45 -11.30
CA GLU A 466 4.71 23.33 -12.36
C GLU A 466 3.37 23.97 -12.03
N LEU A 467 2.53 23.29 -11.24
CA LEU A 467 1.29 23.85 -10.73
C LEU A 467 1.57 25.03 -9.80
N GLU A 468 2.57 24.92 -8.93
CA GLU A 468 2.97 25.99 -8.04
C GLU A 468 3.59 27.15 -8.82
N ALA A 469 4.46 26.88 -9.79
CA ALA A 469 4.99 27.89 -10.69
C ALA A 469 3.87 28.65 -11.43
N PHE A 470 2.89 27.92 -11.96
CA PHE A 470 1.70 28.51 -12.57
C PHE A 470 0.91 29.38 -11.58
N ARG A 471 0.65 28.88 -10.38
CA ARG A 471 -0.09 29.62 -9.34
C ARG A 471 0.58 30.94 -8.99
N VAL A 472 1.91 30.93 -8.85
CA VAL A 472 2.72 32.13 -8.60
C VAL A 472 2.65 33.10 -9.78
N ALA A 473 2.78 32.60 -11.01
CA ALA A 473 2.68 33.43 -12.22
C ALA A 473 1.31 34.11 -12.37
N GLN A 474 0.23 33.47 -11.92
CA GLN A 474 -1.13 34.03 -11.97
C GLN A 474 -1.47 34.98 -10.81
N LYS A 475 -0.54 35.23 -9.87
CA LYS A 475 -0.78 36.09 -8.70
C LYS A 475 -1.28 37.49 -9.09
N ALA A 476 -0.65 38.14 -10.07
CA ALA A 476 -1.04 39.48 -10.51
C ALA A 476 -2.44 39.52 -11.14
N VAL A 477 -2.83 38.45 -11.84
CA VAL A 477 -4.17 38.33 -12.44
C VAL A 477 -5.23 38.13 -11.35
N ALA A 478 -4.93 37.28 -10.37
CA ALA A 478 -5.80 37.04 -9.22
C ALA A 478 -6.00 38.31 -8.37
N GLU A 479 -4.92 39.05 -8.10
CA GLU A 479 -4.96 40.32 -7.36
C GLU A 479 -5.81 41.38 -8.07
N LYS A 480 -5.70 41.50 -9.40
CA LYS A 480 -6.57 42.38 -10.20
C LYS A 480 -8.04 41.99 -10.12
N ALA A 481 -8.33 40.70 -9.96
CA ALA A 481 -9.69 40.20 -9.75
C ALA A 481 -10.13 40.25 -8.28
N GLY A 482 -9.31 40.80 -7.37
CA GLY A 482 -9.63 40.95 -5.95
C GLY A 482 -9.58 39.64 -5.14
N VAL A 483 -8.92 38.60 -5.65
CA VAL A 483 -8.85 37.28 -5.02
C VAL A 483 -7.42 36.78 -4.85
N LYS A 484 -7.17 35.96 -3.83
CA LYS A 484 -5.89 35.27 -3.66
C LYS A 484 -5.98 33.85 -4.20
N LEU A 485 -5.19 33.54 -5.22
CA LEU A 485 -5.14 32.19 -5.78
C LEU A 485 -4.24 31.29 -4.92
N THR A 486 -4.86 30.42 -4.13
CA THR A 486 -4.21 29.37 -3.35
C THR A 486 -4.20 28.05 -4.13
N VAL A 487 -3.63 26.99 -3.54
CA VAL A 487 -3.62 25.64 -4.14
C VAL A 487 -5.02 25.00 -4.11
N LEU A 488 -5.87 25.36 -3.13
CA LEU A 488 -7.21 24.77 -2.97
C LEU A 488 -8.11 24.90 -4.22
N PRO A 489 -8.25 26.08 -4.87
CA PRO A 489 -8.99 26.20 -6.14
C PRO A 489 -8.49 25.28 -7.26
N LEU A 490 -7.18 25.03 -7.32
CA LEU A 490 -6.58 24.12 -8.31
C LEU A 490 -6.95 22.66 -8.00
N LEU A 491 -6.85 22.25 -6.73
CA LEU A 491 -7.28 20.93 -6.26
C LEU A 491 -8.78 20.70 -6.46
N LEU A 492 -9.61 21.69 -6.15
CA LEU A 492 -11.05 21.66 -6.40
C LEU A 492 -11.34 21.41 -7.87
N LYS A 493 -10.66 22.13 -8.77
CA LYS A 493 -10.87 22.00 -10.22
C LYS A 493 -10.38 20.64 -10.74
N ALA A 494 -9.22 20.18 -10.29
CA ALA A 494 -8.68 18.86 -10.66
C ALA A 494 -9.60 17.73 -10.18
N CYS A 495 -10.03 17.76 -8.91
CA CYS A 495 -10.99 16.78 -8.39
C CYS A 495 -12.32 16.84 -9.16
N ALA A 496 -12.84 18.02 -9.47
CA ALA A 496 -14.08 18.14 -10.24
C ALA A 496 -13.96 17.57 -11.67
N TYR A 497 -12.80 17.71 -12.30
CA TYR A 497 -12.50 17.08 -13.58
C TYR A 497 -12.50 15.53 -13.44
N LEU A 498 -11.78 15.00 -12.46
CA LEU A 498 -11.72 13.56 -12.20
C LEU A 498 -13.08 12.97 -11.83
N LEU A 499 -13.91 13.67 -11.05
CA LEU A 499 -15.24 13.21 -10.67
C LEU A 499 -16.20 13.05 -11.88
N ARG A 500 -15.93 13.74 -12.99
CA ARG A 500 -16.64 13.53 -14.26
C ARG A 500 -16.08 12.34 -15.04
N GLU A 501 -14.76 12.16 -15.03
CA GLU A 501 -14.08 11.02 -15.68
C GLU A 501 -14.39 9.69 -14.96
N MET A 502 -14.49 9.73 -13.63
CA MET A 502 -14.64 8.58 -12.73
C MET A 502 -15.93 8.75 -11.88
N PRO A 503 -17.12 8.52 -12.44
CA PRO A 503 -18.40 8.90 -11.83
C PRO A 503 -18.76 8.12 -10.56
N ASP A 504 -18.10 7.01 -10.26
CA ASP A 504 -18.32 6.26 -9.02
C ASP A 504 -17.83 7.01 -7.78
N PHE A 505 -16.79 7.83 -7.93
CA PHE A 505 -16.34 8.75 -6.88
C PHE A 505 -17.33 9.90 -6.65
N ASN A 506 -18.20 10.17 -7.63
CA ASN A 506 -19.29 11.13 -7.55
C ASN A 506 -20.64 10.45 -7.25
N SER A 507 -20.62 9.48 -6.32
CA SER A 507 -21.81 8.71 -5.97
C SER A 507 -22.04 8.62 -4.46
N SER A 508 -23.19 8.06 -4.10
CA SER A 508 -23.53 7.69 -2.73
C SER A 508 -24.14 6.30 -2.76
N LEU A 509 -23.83 5.47 -1.76
CA LEU A 509 -24.53 4.19 -1.61
C LEU A 509 -25.99 4.47 -1.25
N ALA A 510 -26.93 3.89 -2.01
CA ALA A 510 -28.36 4.05 -1.73
C ALA A 510 -28.67 3.44 -0.34
N PRO A 511 -29.67 3.96 0.40
CA PRO A 511 -30.04 3.42 1.72
C PRO A 511 -30.38 1.92 1.72
N SER A 512 -30.77 1.37 0.57
CA SER A 512 -31.02 -0.07 0.39
C SER A 512 -29.76 -0.93 0.41
N GLY A 513 -28.57 -0.35 0.24
CA GLY A 513 -27.30 -1.04 0.05
C GLY A 513 -27.14 -1.75 -1.30
N LYS A 514 -28.13 -1.62 -2.22
CA LYS A 514 -28.21 -2.40 -3.46
C LYS A 514 -28.01 -1.58 -4.74
N ALA A 515 -27.83 -0.28 -4.62
CA ALA A 515 -27.69 0.63 -5.76
C ALA A 515 -26.78 1.81 -5.43
N LEU A 516 -26.21 2.43 -6.45
CA LEU A 516 -25.45 3.67 -6.34
C LEU A 516 -26.26 4.84 -6.87
N ILE A 517 -26.31 5.92 -6.09
CA ILE A 517 -26.86 7.21 -6.51
C ILE A 517 -25.72 8.02 -7.12
N ARG A 518 -25.52 7.89 -8.44
CA ARG A 518 -24.53 8.68 -9.19
C ARG A 518 -25.06 10.10 -9.43
N LYS A 519 -24.38 11.09 -8.87
CA LYS A 519 -24.79 12.50 -8.94
C LYS A 519 -24.34 13.07 -10.29
N LYS A 520 -25.22 13.86 -10.93
CA LYS A 520 -24.92 14.53 -12.22
C LYS A 520 -24.37 15.94 -12.05
N TYR A 521 -24.42 16.45 -10.82
CA TYR A 521 -23.77 17.68 -10.41
C TYR A 521 -22.45 17.34 -9.70
N VAL A 522 -21.53 18.30 -9.65
CA VAL A 522 -20.27 18.18 -8.89
C VAL A 522 -20.23 19.27 -7.84
N HIS A 523 -20.45 18.89 -6.59
CA HIS A 523 -20.36 19.77 -5.42
C HIS A 523 -19.26 19.25 -4.53
N ILE A 524 -18.29 20.09 -4.16
CA ILE A 524 -17.15 19.64 -3.36
C ILE A 524 -17.13 20.39 -2.04
N GLY A 525 -17.17 19.62 -0.95
CA GLY A 525 -16.94 20.09 0.40
C GLY A 525 -15.45 20.38 0.61
N PHE A 526 -15.12 21.39 1.41
CA PHE A 526 -13.74 21.57 1.87
C PHE A 526 -13.72 21.81 3.37
N ALA A 527 -12.84 21.13 4.07
CA ALA A 527 -12.76 21.20 5.52
C ALA A 527 -12.10 22.51 5.96
N VAL A 528 -12.75 23.21 6.90
CA VAL A 528 -12.28 24.45 7.51
C VAL A 528 -12.15 24.25 9.00
N ASP A 529 -10.93 24.38 9.49
CA ASP A 529 -10.63 24.38 10.91
C ASP A 529 -11.08 25.71 11.56
N THR A 530 -11.79 25.59 12.68
CA THR A 530 -12.27 26.73 13.48
C THR A 530 -12.07 26.44 14.97
N PRO A 531 -11.97 27.47 15.84
CA PRO A 531 -11.79 27.25 17.27
C PRO A 531 -12.87 26.39 17.94
N ASP A 532 -14.08 26.36 17.38
CA ASP A 532 -15.21 25.59 17.92
C ASP A 532 -15.34 24.18 17.32
N GLY A 533 -14.48 23.83 16.37
CA GLY A 533 -14.43 22.54 15.69
C GLY A 533 -14.36 22.62 14.17
N LEU A 534 -14.43 21.45 13.54
CA LEU A 534 -14.34 21.30 12.09
C LEU A 534 -15.69 21.57 11.40
N LEU A 535 -15.68 22.43 10.39
CA LEU A 535 -16.83 22.68 9.52
C LEU A 535 -16.48 22.32 8.07
N VAL A 536 -17.46 21.84 7.32
CA VAL A 536 -17.28 21.47 5.90
C VAL A 536 -18.27 22.24 5.04
N PRO A 537 -17.96 23.50 4.66
CA PRO A 537 -18.69 24.21 3.61
C PRO A 537 -18.57 23.52 2.24
N VAL A 538 -19.58 23.70 1.40
CA VAL A 538 -19.73 23.05 0.09
C VAL A 538 -19.76 24.09 -1.02
N ILE A 539 -18.84 23.97 -1.97
CA ILE A 539 -18.87 24.75 -3.21
C ILE A 539 -19.69 23.97 -4.24
N ARG A 540 -20.74 24.61 -4.76
CA ARG A 540 -21.64 23.99 -5.74
C ARG A 540 -21.10 24.14 -7.16
N ASN A 541 -21.39 23.18 -8.04
CA ASN A 541 -21.03 23.18 -9.47
C ASN A 541 -19.56 23.57 -9.73
N VAL A 542 -18.63 22.94 -9.00
CA VAL A 542 -17.19 23.26 -9.08
C VAL A 542 -16.65 23.08 -10.49
N ASP A 543 -17.17 22.07 -11.18
CA ASP A 543 -16.89 21.73 -12.56
C ASP A 543 -17.22 22.87 -13.55
N GLN A 544 -18.19 23.72 -13.23
CA GLN A 544 -18.65 24.83 -14.08
C GLN A 544 -17.97 26.17 -13.79
N LYS A 545 -17.21 26.27 -12.70
CA LYS A 545 -16.61 27.53 -12.22
C LYS A 545 -15.16 27.70 -12.68
N SER A 546 -14.72 28.95 -12.85
CA SER A 546 -13.32 29.28 -13.10
C SER A 546 -12.49 29.23 -11.82
N LEU A 547 -11.16 29.16 -11.93
CA LEU A 547 -10.27 29.17 -10.76
C LEU A 547 -10.44 30.41 -9.88
N LEU A 548 -10.68 31.58 -10.48
CA LEU A 548 -10.88 32.84 -9.75
C LEU A 548 -12.23 32.86 -9.02
N GLN A 549 -13.29 32.31 -9.63
CA GLN A 549 -14.59 32.14 -8.96
C GLN A 549 -14.49 31.18 -7.78
N LEU A 550 -13.81 30.05 -7.96
CA LEU A 550 -13.55 29.09 -6.89
C LEU A 550 -12.73 29.72 -5.75
N ALA A 551 -11.72 30.53 -6.07
CA ALA A 551 -10.93 31.24 -5.07
C ALA A 551 -11.79 32.23 -4.25
N ALA A 552 -12.62 33.04 -4.91
CA ALA A 552 -13.53 33.97 -4.24
C ALA A 552 -14.50 33.25 -3.30
N GLU A 553 -15.15 32.20 -3.80
CA GLU A 553 -16.19 31.48 -3.06
C GLU A 553 -15.63 30.66 -1.91
N ALA A 554 -14.49 29.99 -2.10
CA ALA A 554 -13.79 29.30 -1.03
C ALA A 554 -13.39 30.27 0.09
N ALA A 555 -12.86 31.45 -0.26
CA ALA A 555 -12.51 32.47 0.72
C ALA A 555 -13.75 32.98 1.49
N ALA A 556 -14.85 33.26 0.79
CA ALA A 556 -16.09 33.72 1.40
C ALA A 556 -16.71 32.68 2.35
N LEU A 557 -16.73 31.40 1.95
CA LEU A 557 -17.25 30.30 2.77
C LEU A 557 -16.34 30.00 3.97
N ALA A 558 -15.02 30.06 3.79
CA ALA A 558 -14.08 29.91 4.90
C ALA A 558 -14.25 31.02 5.94
N GLU A 559 -14.48 32.26 5.49
CA GLU A 559 -14.73 33.38 6.40
C GLU A 559 -16.07 33.24 7.14
N LYS A 560 -17.13 32.81 6.44
CA LYS A 560 -18.41 32.48 7.08
C LYS A 560 -18.26 31.37 8.12
N ALA A 561 -17.46 30.35 7.86
CA ALA A 561 -17.20 29.27 8.81
C ALA A 561 -16.51 29.80 10.08
N ARG A 562 -15.42 30.57 9.92
CA ARG A 562 -14.68 31.16 11.07
C ARG A 562 -15.52 32.17 11.87
N THR A 563 -16.39 32.92 11.19
CA THR A 563 -17.26 33.93 11.83
C THR A 563 -18.61 33.40 12.30
N LYS A 564 -18.83 32.08 12.27
CA LYS A 564 -20.09 31.41 12.69
C LYS A 564 -21.33 31.86 11.91
N LYS A 565 -21.15 32.26 10.64
CA LYS A 565 -22.22 32.73 9.73
C LYS A 565 -22.55 31.72 8.64
N LEU A 566 -22.04 30.49 8.75
CA LEU A 566 -22.30 29.43 7.78
C LEU A 566 -23.72 28.89 7.98
N SER A 567 -24.50 28.81 6.91
CA SER A 567 -25.85 28.26 6.95
C SER A 567 -25.84 26.73 6.80
N ALA A 568 -26.93 26.06 7.19
CA ALA A 568 -27.07 24.62 6.96
C ALA A 568 -27.00 24.26 5.47
N ASP A 569 -27.54 25.12 4.59
CA ASP A 569 -27.53 24.92 3.14
C ASP A 569 -26.12 25.03 2.53
N ASP A 570 -25.23 25.78 3.18
CA ASP A 570 -23.82 25.89 2.78
C ASP A 570 -23.03 24.60 3.11
N MET A 571 -23.57 23.70 3.94
CA MET A 571 -22.89 22.46 4.39
C MET A 571 -23.47 21.18 3.78
N GLN A 572 -24.42 21.29 2.84
CA GLN A 572 -25.17 20.15 2.31
C GLN A 572 -24.95 19.93 0.81
N GLY A 573 -25.20 18.69 0.39
CA GLY A 573 -25.20 18.30 -1.03
C GLY A 573 -23.81 18.05 -1.61
N ALA A 574 -22.78 17.93 -0.78
CA ALA A 574 -21.46 17.53 -1.24
C ALA A 574 -21.48 16.13 -1.89
N CYS A 575 -20.61 16.00 -2.87
CA CYS A 575 -20.34 14.76 -3.59
C CYS A 575 -19.04 14.11 -3.13
N PHE A 576 -18.10 14.97 -2.75
CA PHE A 576 -16.73 14.66 -2.41
C PHE A 576 -16.23 15.74 -1.47
N THR A 577 -15.27 15.43 -0.60
CA THR A 577 -14.68 16.39 0.33
C THR A 577 -13.17 16.46 0.16
N ILE A 578 -12.61 17.66 0.27
CA ILE A 578 -11.16 17.88 0.40
C ILE A 578 -10.89 18.34 1.83
N SER A 579 -10.04 17.61 2.54
CA SER A 579 -9.49 18.02 3.83
C SER A 579 -8.01 18.34 3.64
N SER A 580 -7.61 19.58 3.93
CA SER A 580 -6.21 20.00 3.75
C SER A 580 -5.59 20.41 5.08
N LEU A 581 -4.49 19.77 5.43
CA LEU A 581 -3.63 20.10 6.57
C LEU A 581 -2.33 20.80 6.10
N GLY A 582 -2.29 21.26 4.86
CA GLY A 582 -1.07 21.80 4.24
C GLY A 582 -0.46 23.00 4.98
N HIS A 583 -1.27 23.79 5.69
CA HIS A 583 -0.78 24.92 6.50
C HIS A 583 -0.34 24.52 7.92
N ILE A 584 -0.67 23.31 8.37
CA ILE A 584 -0.31 22.80 9.70
C ILE A 584 0.95 21.97 9.60
N GLY A 585 0.92 20.91 8.77
CA GLY A 585 2.05 19.99 8.61
C GLY A 585 1.61 18.54 8.35
N GLY A 586 2.54 17.62 8.59
CA GLY A 586 2.37 16.18 8.38
C GLY A 586 2.76 15.71 6.99
N THR A 587 3.06 14.42 6.89
CA THR A 587 3.42 13.70 5.64
C THR A 587 2.25 12.92 5.05
N GLY A 588 1.17 12.72 5.81
CA GLY A 588 -0.06 12.05 5.40
C GLY A 588 -1.02 11.92 6.58
N PHE A 589 -2.30 11.66 6.31
CA PHE A 589 -3.29 11.35 7.33
C PHE A 589 -4.47 10.58 6.72
N THR A 590 -5.23 9.84 7.52
CA THR A 590 -6.39 9.06 7.07
C THR A 590 -7.69 9.80 7.41
N PRO A 591 -8.20 10.69 6.54
CA PRO A 591 -9.49 11.35 6.80
C PRO A 591 -10.64 10.33 6.86
N ILE A 592 -11.61 10.57 7.75
CA ILE A 592 -12.84 9.78 7.82
C ILE A 592 -13.79 10.29 6.72
N VAL A 593 -14.32 9.40 5.87
CA VAL A 593 -15.29 9.78 4.84
C VAL A 593 -16.54 10.37 5.50
N ASN A 594 -17.00 11.50 4.98
CA ASN A 594 -18.21 12.15 5.42
C ASN A 594 -19.44 11.51 4.73
N ALA A 595 -19.95 10.41 5.27
CA ALA A 595 -21.12 9.73 4.69
C ALA A 595 -22.31 10.70 4.59
N PRO A 596 -23.06 10.72 3.45
CA PRO A 596 -23.17 9.69 2.43
C PRO A 596 -22.22 9.84 1.23
N GLU A 597 -21.19 10.69 1.31
CA GLU A 597 -20.10 10.67 0.32
C GLU A 597 -19.37 9.33 0.39
N VAL A 598 -18.72 8.94 -0.72
CA VAL A 598 -17.98 7.66 -0.81
C VAL A 598 -16.47 7.84 -0.76
N ALA A 599 -15.97 9.08 -0.80
CA ALA A 599 -14.55 9.37 -0.75
C ALA A 599 -14.26 10.78 -0.22
N ILE A 600 -13.09 10.94 0.39
CA ILE A 600 -12.53 12.20 0.89
C ILE A 600 -11.03 12.24 0.58
N LEU A 601 -10.56 13.36 0.06
CA LEU A 601 -9.15 13.60 -0.22
C LEU A 601 -8.49 14.37 0.92
N GLY A 602 -7.52 13.73 1.58
CA GLY A 602 -6.56 14.34 2.47
C GLY A 602 -5.38 14.92 1.69
N VAL A 603 -5.00 16.16 2.01
CA VAL A 603 -3.84 16.84 1.42
C VAL A 603 -2.94 17.38 2.53
N SER A 604 -1.69 16.93 2.55
CA SER A 604 -0.69 17.30 3.55
C SER A 604 0.26 18.40 3.05
N LYS A 605 1.27 18.76 3.85
CA LYS A 605 2.22 19.82 3.51
C LYS A 605 3.10 19.38 2.33
N ALA A 606 3.16 20.22 1.30
CA ALA A 606 4.10 20.02 0.20
C ALA A 606 5.54 20.30 0.63
N THR A 607 6.49 19.50 0.15
CA THR A 607 7.92 19.63 0.46
C THR A 607 8.77 19.43 -0.78
N ILE A 608 9.91 20.11 -0.87
CA ILE A 608 10.89 19.83 -1.93
C ILE A 608 11.57 18.50 -1.59
N GLN A 609 11.52 17.55 -2.52
CA GLN A 609 12.10 16.22 -2.39
C GLN A 609 12.96 15.89 -3.63
N PRO A 610 14.07 15.15 -3.46
CA PRO A 610 14.85 14.66 -4.59
C PRO A 610 14.09 13.50 -5.27
N VAL A 611 13.68 13.70 -6.51
CA VAL A 611 12.99 12.67 -7.32
C VAL A 611 13.89 12.26 -8.47
N TRP A 612 14.13 10.96 -8.61
CA TRP A 612 14.91 10.41 -9.72
C TRP A 612 14.09 10.44 -11.01
N ASP A 613 14.57 11.15 -12.02
CA ASP A 613 13.90 11.27 -13.33
C ASP A 613 14.32 10.17 -14.34
N GLY A 614 15.14 9.21 -13.92
CA GLY A 614 15.78 8.22 -14.77
C GLY A 614 17.24 8.52 -15.13
N LYS A 615 17.71 9.76 -14.88
CA LYS A 615 19.07 10.22 -15.21
C LYS A 615 19.74 11.02 -14.08
N ALA A 616 18.98 11.85 -13.37
CA ALA A 616 19.48 12.68 -12.27
C ALA A 616 18.39 12.85 -11.20
N PHE A 617 18.80 13.20 -9.98
CA PHE A 617 17.86 13.65 -8.95
C PHE A 617 17.45 15.09 -9.22
N GLN A 618 16.15 15.31 -9.36
CA GLN A 618 15.56 16.63 -9.54
C GLN A 618 14.89 17.09 -8.23
N PRO A 619 15.10 18.34 -7.79
CA PRO A 619 14.32 18.89 -6.68
C PRO A 619 12.89 19.16 -7.16
N ARG A 620 11.93 18.37 -6.70
CA ARG A 620 10.51 18.51 -7.07
C ARG A 620 9.66 18.82 -5.85
N LEU A 621 8.67 19.69 -6.02
CA LEU A 621 7.71 20.02 -4.97
C LEU A 621 6.65 18.93 -4.91
N MET A 622 6.81 18.02 -3.96
CA MET A 622 5.96 16.85 -3.79
C MET A 622 4.84 17.13 -2.79
N LEU A 623 3.60 16.85 -3.18
CA LEU A 623 2.38 17.00 -2.40
C LEU A 623 1.84 15.62 -2.01
N PRO A 624 1.91 15.24 -0.73
CA PRO A 624 1.33 13.98 -0.27
C PRO A 624 -0.20 14.03 -0.30
N LEU A 625 -0.79 12.98 -0.86
CA LEU A 625 -2.23 12.78 -1.03
C LEU A 625 -2.68 11.53 -0.27
N SER A 626 -3.85 11.61 0.36
CA SER A 626 -4.43 10.50 1.12
C SER A 626 -5.91 10.38 0.79
N LEU A 627 -6.27 9.46 -0.10
CA LEU A 627 -7.66 9.24 -0.52
C LEU A 627 -8.29 8.16 0.35
N SER A 628 -9.16 8.55 1.28
CA SER A 628 -10.00 7.60 2.01
C SER A 628 -11.31 7.36 1.26
N TYR A 629 -11.78 6.13 1.22
CA TYR A 629 -12.98 5.76 0.48
C TYR A 629 -13.78 4.62 1.14
N ASP A 630 -15.07 4.55 0.80
CA ASP A 630 -15.97 3.45 1.14
C ASP A 630 -15.67 2.25 0.23
N HIS A 631 -15.07 1.20 0.80
CA HIS A 631 -14.64 0.05 0.00
C HIS A 631 -15.81 -0.78 -0.58
N ARG A 632 -17.06 -0.51 -0.18
CA ARG A 632 -18.24 -1.12 -0.82
C ARG A 632 -18.52 -0.55 -2.20
N VAL A 633 -18.06 0.68 -2.47
CA VAL A 633 -18.31 1.41 -3.73
C VAL A 633 -17.05 1.52 -4.55
N ILE A 634 -15.94 1.90 -3.92
CA ILE A 634 -14.65 2.12 -4.56
C ILE A 634 -13.72 0.97 -4.18
N ASN A 635 -13.12 0.31 -5.16
CA ASN A 635 -12.10 -0.71 -4.88
C ASN A 635 -10.67 -0.14 -4.92
N GLY A 636 -9.70 -0.90 -4.41
CA GLY A 636 -8.30 -0.46 -4.35
C GLY A 636 -7.71 -0.05 -5.71
N ALA A 637 -8.03 -0.79 -6.77
CA ALA A 637 -7.56 -0.45 -8.12
C ALA A 637 -8.15 0.87 -8.64
N ALA A 638 -9.44 1.15 -8.36
CA ALA A 638 -10.07 2.41 -8.71
C ALA A 638 -9.49 3.57 -7.90
N ALA A 639 -9.22 3.37 -6.61
CA ALA A 639 -8.57 4.38 -5.76
C ALA A 639 -7.15 4.71 -6.24
N ALA A 640 -6.33 3.69 -6.53
CA ALA A 640 -4.99 3.88 -7.08
C ALA A 640 -5.02 4.58 -8.46
N ARG A 641 -5.97 4.23 -9.33
CA ARG A 641 -6.16 4.95 -10.60
C ARG A 641 -6.56 6.41 -10.38
N PHE A 642 -7.40 6.69 -9.39
CA PHE A 642 -7.81 8.05 -9.06
C PHE A 642 -6.63 8.88 -8.58
N THR A 643 -5.84 8.39 -7.61
CA THR A 643 -4.69 9.15 -7.08
C THR A 643 -3.60 9.34 -8.13
N LYS A 644 -3.30 8.31 -8.92
CA LYS A 644 -2.35 8.41 -10.04
C LYS A 644 -2.83 9.45 -11.07
N ARG A 645 -4.09 9.36 -11.50
CA ARG A 645 -4.66 10.31 -12.48
C ARG A 645 -4.69 11.73 -11.92
N LEU A 646 -4.98 11.89 -10.63
CA LEU A 646 -4.93 13.18 -9.96
C LEU A 646 -3.50 13.72 -9.98
N GLY A 647 -2.50 12.87 -9.70
CA GLY A 647 -1.09 13.21 -9.84
C GLY A 647 -0.72 13.70 -11.23
N ASP A 648 -1.13 12.96 -12.28
CA ASP A 648 -0.90 13.35 -13.68
C ASP A 648 -1.52 14.73 -14.02
N VAL A 649 -2.75 14.99 -13.54
CA VAL A 649 -3.45 16.27 -13.74
C VAL A 649 -2.80 17.40 -12.97
N LEU A 650 -2.33 17.16 -11.75
CA LEU A 650 -1.67 18.18 -10.93
C LEU A 650 -0.26 18.48 -11.44
N ALA A 651 0.44 17.50 -12.01
CA ALA A 651 1.74 17.69 -12.66
C ALA A 651 1.61 18.55 -13.92
N ASP A 652 0.56 18.36 -14.72
CA ASP A 652 0.23 19.24 -15.85
C ASP A 652 -1.26 19.60 -15.92
N ILE A 653 -1.61 20.72 -15.30
CA ILE A 653 -2.98 21.23 -15.23
C ILE A 653 -3.59 21.56 -16.60
N ARG A 654 -2.77 21.75 -17.64
CA ARG A 654 -3.26 22.07 -19.00
C ARG A 654 -3.99 20.89 -19.62
N THR A 655 -3.70 19.67 -19.16
CA THR A 655 -4.38 18.45 -19.60
C THR A 655 -5.88 18.46 -19.33
N MET A 656 -6.36 19.27 -18.37
CA MET A 656 -7.80 19.46 -18.12
C MET A 656 -8.54 20.22 -19.23
N LEU A 657 -7.80 20.83 -20.18
CA LEU A 657 -8.38 21.56 -21.31
C LEU A 657 -8.62 20.66 -22.54
N LEU A 658 -8.05 19.45 -22.54
CA LEU A 658 -8.29 18.41 -23.54
C LEU A 658 -9.57 17.63 -23.18
#